data_AF-Q4RHD4-F1
#
_entry.id   AF-Q4RHD4-F1
#
_cell.length_a   1.000
_cell.length_b   1.000
_cell.length_c   1.000
_cell.angle_alpha   90.00
_cell.angle_beta   90.00
_cell.angle_gamma   90.00
#
_symmetry.space_group_name_H-M   'P 1'
#
loop_
_entity.id
_entity.type
_entity.pdbx_description
1 polymer ?
#
loop_
_entity_poly.entity_id
_entity_poly.type
_entity_poly.pdbx_seq_one_letter_code
_entity_poly.pdbx_strand_id
1 'polypeptide(L)'
;MGRGYFEGDPTIVNSRMQEKGVNGTVAAEVRKQVSREYGSPQLTKKRGGVSNPLSLSEVVEPVDFEEYVSSHAPGVEPGPLRQLMEFPQDDLELLHLDKECITLEPRVPDEEDSLDPRVRDALSVYTDDWLVIQRKYRHYSTTFTPHSSERQRERQRGLVKQTFELDVTTTDHQDDQDDAKRRSVGLDETPRGSWASSIFDLKNSTPDALLPSVLERTALEDMDHCNTEARQQGRHSDLLGLYPPPDEDEAVERCSTVDVPKEHCGQRIMVKCLALKFEIEIEPIFGILALYDIKEKKKISENFYFDLNSDQMKGLLKPHTPHIAISTLARSAIFSITYPSADIFLVIKHKEKLEKLRLQAEQSCNRLGRFRMPFAWTAIHLVNVVSSMGSLDRSDPDSDSEKKGHGTWNERKKKTFERMSIADDMCNFATFRPATLTVTNFFKQEGDRLSDEDLYKFLADMRRPSSVLRRLRPVTAQLKIDISPAPDLPHYCLSPELLHVKPYPDPRVRPTKEVLEFPARDVYTPHTTYRNLLYVYPKSLNFSSRQGSVRNIAVKVQFMAGEDPSQALPVIFGKSSCAEFTNETYSPIIYHNKSPEFYEEMKMKIPANLTDNHHLMFTFYHISCQPKQNTPLETPVGYTWIPLMQHGRLKTGSFSLPVSVEKPPPSYSVLTPDVQLPGMKWVDNHKGVFSVEVTAASSVHTQDPFLDKFFTLVYVLEEYSFPFRLKDVIITESNMEAELKSSMVALRGALLDTCVSFLHQLLNKIIQLIVFPPVIGGQIGK
;
A
#
# COMPACT_ATOMS: atom_id res chain seq x y z
N MET A 1 20.48 -24.08 19.75
CA MET A 1 21.07 -22.94 20.48
C MET A 1 22.56 -22.95 20.26
N GLY A 2 23.09 -21.88 19.66
CA GLY A 2 24.50 -21.77 19.24
C GLY A 2 24.57 -20.90 17.99
N ARG A 3 24.51 -19.57 18.17
CA ARG A 3 24.60 -18.59 17.09
C ARG A 3 26.01 -18.01 17.07
N GLY A 4 26.68 -18.14 15.93
CA GLY A 4 27.86 -17.36 15.59
C GLY A 4 27.46 -15.93 15.26
N TYR A 5 28.20 -14.97 15.79
CA TYR A 5 28.04 -13.54 15.56
C TYR A 5 28.82 -13.12 14.31
N PHE A 6 28.25 -12.26 13.48
CA PHE A 6 29.01 -11.39 12.59
C PHE A 6 28.35 -10.01 12.50
N GLU A 7 29.19 -8.99 12.57
CA GLU A 7 28.90 -7.56 12.53
C GLU A 7 28.15 -7.16 11.25
N GLY A 8 27.15 -6.29 11.39
CA GLY A 8 26.56 -5.56 10.27
C GLY A 8 27.29 -4.24 10.06
N ASP A 9 28.03 -4.16 8.95
CA ASP A 9 28.59 -2.91 8.42
C ASP A 9 27.46 -2.02 7.83
N PRO A 10 27.59 -0.68 7.85
CA PRO A 10 26.51 0.25 7.51
C PRO A 10 26.55 0.61 6.02
N THR A 11 25.98 -0.23 5.15
CA THR A 11 25.93 0.04 3.69
C THR A 11 24.51 0.22 3.11
N ILE A 12 23.48 0.40 3.95
CA ILE A 12 22.13 0.74 3.46
C ILE A 12 21.90 2.25 3.49
N VAL A 13 22.58 3.00 2.61
CA VAL A 13 22.29 4.43 2.37
C VAL A 13 22.02 4.76 0.88
N ASN A 14 22.34 3.88 -0.07
CA ASN A 14 22.38 4.27 -1.48
C ASN A 14 21.14 3.99 -2.37
N SER A 15 19.98 3.64 -1.82
CA SER A 15 18.81 3.33 -2.66
C SER A 15 17.95 4.54 -3.07
N ARG A 16 18.20 5.76 -2.55
CA ARG A 16 17.34 6.93 -2.87
C ARG A 16 17.91 7.95 -3.85
N MET A 17 19.17 7.81 -4.28
CA MET A 17 19.74 8.68 -5.32
C MET A 17 19.37 8.27 -6.75
N GLN A 18 18.85 7.05 -6.98
CA GLN A 18 18.46 6.61 -8.33
C GLN A 18 17.06 7.10 -8.79
N GLU A 19 16.21 7.63 -7.90
CA GLU A 19 14.87 8.10 -8.27
C GLU A 19 14.80 9.53 -8.83
N LYS A 20 15.92 10.26 -8.87
CA LYS A 20 16.05 11.47 -9.69
C LYS A 20 17.04 11.24 -10.81
N GLY A 21 16.62 10.41 -11.77
CA GLY A 21 17.17 10.38 -13.12
C GLY A 21 16.91 11.71 -13.85
N VAL A 22 17.44 12.82 -13.36
CA VAL A 22 17.73 13.97 -14.20
C VAL A 22 19.05 13.63 -14.87
N ASN A 23 18.96 13.14 -16.12
CA ASN A 23 20.09 12.87 -17.00
C ASN A 23 21.22 13.89 -16.77
N GLY A 24 22.37 13.43 -16.24
CA GLY A 24 23.52 14.28 -15.90
C GLY A 24 24.05 15.08 -17.09
N THR A 25 23.73 14.66 -18.32
CA THR A 25 23.95 15.40 -19.57
C THR A 25 23.13 16.68 -19.68
N VAL A 26 21.89 16.72 -19.18
CA VAL A 26 21.02 17.92 -19.23
C VAL A 26 21.49 18.98 -18.24
N ALA A 27 21.91 18.57 -17.03
CA ALA A 27 22.46 19.48 -16.03
C ALA A 27 23.84 20.05 -16.42
N ALA A 28 24.61 19.30 -17.23
CA ALA A 28 25.86 19.77 -17.83
C ALA A 28 25.63 20.77 -18.97
N GLU A 29 24.60 20.55 -19.80
CA GLU A 29 24.24 21.47 -20.90
C GLU A 29 23.72 22.82 -20.37
N VAL A 30 22.91 22.80 -19.30
CA VAL A 30 22.41 24.01 -18.61
C VAL A 30 23.58 24.84 -18.03
N ARG A 31 24.60 24.19 -17.45
CA ARG A 31 25.80 24.89 -16.94
C ARG A 31 26.69 25.45 -18.05
N LYS A 32 26.75 24.79 -19.21
CA LYS A 32 27.41 25.28 -20.43
C LYS A 32 26.71 26.51 -21.02
N GLN A 33 25.38 26.57 -20.95
CA GLN A 33 24.59 27.69 -21.48
C GLN A 33 24.69 28.94 -20.59
N VAL A 34 24.66 28.78 -19.26
CA VAL A 34 24.80 29.89 -18.29
C VAL A 34 26.21 30.51 -18.33
N SER A 35 27.26 29.71 -18.55
CA SER A 35 28.64 30.20 -18.65
C SER A 35 28.95 30.96 -19.95
N ARG A 36 28.04 30.94 -20.94
CA ARG A 36 28.22 31.67 -22.22
C ARG A 36 27.63 33.08 -22.20
N GLU A 37 26.75 33.42 -21.25
CA GLU A 37 26.01 34.69 -21.26
C GLU A 37 26.58 35.78 -20.33
N TYR A 38 27.45 35.46 -19.38
CA TYR A 38 28.09 36.46 -18.52
C TYR A 38 29.61 36.47 -18.71
N GLY A 39 30.05 37.28 -19.67
CA GLY A 39 31.46 37.65 -19.80
C GLY A 39 31.81 38.81 -18.87
N SER A 40 32.79 38.64 -17.97
CA SER A 40 33.60 39.74 -17.44
C SER A 40 34.82 39.26 -16.61
N PRO A 41 35.81 40.12 -16.31
CA PRO A 41 37.12 40.04 -16.93
C PRO A 41 38.26 39.72 -15.94
N GLN A 42 39.43 39.46 -16.54
CA GLN A 42 40.70 39.19 -15.88
C GLN A 42 41.05 40.13 -14.72
N LEU A 43 41.61 39.55 -13.64
CA LEU A 43 42.67 40.18 -12.86
C LEU A 43 43.70 39.14 -12.46
N THR A 44 44.89 39.27 -13.04
CA THR A 44 46.09 38.51 -12.74
C THR A 44 46.90 39.21 -11.65
N LYS A 45 47.42 38.47 -10.66
CA LYS A 45 48.78 38.73 -10.13
C LYS A 45 49.35 37.56 -9.31
N LYS A 46 50.55 37.18 -9.74
CA LYS A 46 51.44 36.09 -9.31
C LYS A 46 51.79 36.04 -7.81
N ARG A 47 51.90 34.81 -7.29
CA ARG A 47 53.09 34.05 -6.79
C ARG A 47 52.52 32.83 -6.04
N GLY A 48 52.95 31.59 -6.15
CA GLY A 48 54.15 30.94 -6.65
C GLY A 48 54.24 29.63 -5.86
N GLY A 49 53.77 28.53 -6.43
CA GLY A 49 53.71 27.21 -5.81
C GLY A 49 52.94 26.26 -6.71
N VAL A 50 53.46 25.05 -6.93
CA VAL A 50 52.99 24.08 -7.92
C VAL A 50 51.57 23.62 -7.57
N SER A 51 50.57 24.16 -8.27
CA SER A 51 49.23 23.58 -8.32
C SER A 51 48.82 23.51 -9.78
N ASN A 52 48.61 22.30 -10.29
CA ASN A 52 47.88 22.09 -11.55
C ASN A 52 46.55 22.83 -11.44
N PRO A 53 46.21 23.76 -12.34
CA PRO A 53 44.87 24.33 -12.38
C PRO A 53 43.95 23.24 -12.93
N LEU A 54 43.22 22.55 -12.05
CA LEU A 54 42.15 21.65 -12.47
C LEU A 54 41.12 22.49 -13.24
N SER A 55 40.91 22.11 -14.50
CA SER A 55 39.93 22.72 -15.37
C SER A 55 38.53 22.39 -14.84
N LEU A 56 37.69 23.41 -14.60
CA LEU A 56 36.28 23.26 -14.19
C LEU A 56 35.39 22.53 -15.24
N SER A 57 36.00 21.95 -16.27
CA SER A 57 35.35 21.15 -17.32
C SER A 57 35.61 19.64 -17.17
N GLU A 58 36.45 19.22 -16.23
CA GLU A 58 36.78 17.81 -16.04
C GLU A 58 35.73 17.16 -15.13
N VAL A 59 35.05 16.14 -15.66
CA VAL A 59 34.09 15.33 -14.91
C VAL A 59 34.89 14.52 -13.91
N VAL A 60 34.92 14.96 -12.65
CA VAL A 60 35.50 14.19 -11.55
C VAL A 60 34.60 12.98 -11.33
N GLU A 61 35.11 11.79 -11.65
CA GLU A 61 34.44 10.55 -11.25
C GLU A 61 34.34 10.52 -9.73
N PRO A 62 33.17 10.17 -9.16
CA PRO A 62 33.01 10.08 -7.72
C PRO A 62 34.02 9.08 -7.17
N VAL A 63 34.75 9.48 -6.12
CA VAL A 63 35.70 8.61 -5.43
C VAL A 63 34.98 7.35 -4.99
N ASP A 64 35.51 6.18 -5.36
CA ASP A 64 35.04 4.91 -4.83
C ASP A 64 35.35 4.86 -3.34
N PHE A 65 34.33 5.18 -2.54
CA PHE A 65 34.45 5.34 -1.11
C PHE A 65 34.86 4.03 -0.43
N GLU A 66 34.40 2.88 -0.93
CA GLU A 66 34.74 1.57 -0.37
C GLU A 66 36.21 1.22 -0.66
N GLU A 67 36.68 1.47 -1.87
CA GLU A 67 38.09 1.29 -2.23
C GLU A 67 38.99 2.27 -1.44
N TYR A 68 38.56 3.52 -1.24
CA TYR A 68 39.31 4.50 -0.45
C TYR A 68 39.39 4.12 1.02
N VAL A 69 38.27 3.77 1.66
CA VAL A 69 38.23 3.37 3.08
C VAL A 69 38.99 2.06 3.32
N SER A 70 38.91 1.09 2.40
CA SER A 70 39.66 -0.16 2.52
C SER A 70 41.17 0.02 2.30
N SER A 71 41.58 0.91 1.40
CA SER A 71 42.99 1.25 1.17
C SER A 71 43.57 2.24 2.20
N HIS A 72 42.71 2.99 2.88
CA HIS A 72 43.05 3.96 3.92
C HIS A 72 42.32 3.64 5.23
N ALA A 73 42.27 2.36 5.61
CA ALA A 73 41.72 1.97 6.90
C ALA A 73 42.42 2.79 7.99
N PRO A 74 41.70 3.57 8.80
CA PRO A 74 42.32 4.45 9.78
C PRO A 74 43.21 3.59 10.67
N GLY A 75 44.52 3.84 10.63
CA GLY A 75 45.48 3.12 11.46
C GLY A 75 45.02 3.23 12.91
N VAL A 76 44.96 2.09 13.61
CA VAL A 76 44.56 2.03 15.02
C VAL A 76 45.45 2.99 15.81
N GLU A 77 44.93 4.18 16.13
CA GLU A 77 45.61 5.21 16.92
C GLU A 77 46.04 4.53 18.24
N PRO A 78 47.35 4.31 18.46
CA PRO A 78 47.80 3.62 19.65
C PRO A 78 47.77 4.62 20.82
N GLY A 79 46.66 4.67 21.56
CA GLY A 79 46.52 5.55 22.71
C GLY A 79 45.15 5.46 23.39
N PRO A 80 44.98 6.14 24.55
CA PRO A 80 43.71 6.16 25.30
C PRO A 80 42.53 6.77 24.52
N LEU A 81 42.79 7.51 23.43
CA LEU A 81 41.78 8.08 22.55
C LEU A 81 41.13 7.03 21.63
N ARG A 82 41.71 5.82 21.51
CA ARG A 82 41.11 4.69 20.77
C ARG A 82 39.69 4.36 21.26
N GLN A 83 39.47 4.45 22.57
CA GLN A 83 38.17 4.17 23.20
C GLN A 83 37.07 5.18 22.79
N LEU A 84 37.44 6.35 22.25
CA LEU A 84 36.48 7.35 21.74
C LEU A 84 36.04 7.05 20.30
N MET A 85 36.78 6.21 19.58
CA MET A 85 36.49 5.82 18.19
C MET A 85 35.87 4.42 18.06
N GLU A 86 35.94 3.60 19.11
CA GLU A 86 35.34 2.27 19.14
C GLU A 86 33.90 2.34 19.66
N PHE A 87 32.98 1.62 19.01
CA PHE A 87 31.65 1.41 19.58
C PHE A 87 31.78 0.58 20.87
N PRO A 88 31.05 0.92 21.94
CA PRO A 88 31.03 0.11 23.15
C PRO A 88 30.66 -1.34 22.82
N GLN A 89 31.33 -2.30 23.47
CA GLN A 89 31.05 -3.73 23.24
C GLN A 89 29.61 -4.12 23.62
N ASP A 90 28.95 -3.34 24.47
CA ASP A 90 27.55 -3.48 24.88
C ASP A 90 26.61 -2.48 24.18
N ASP A 91 27.03 -1.86 23.08
CA ASP A 91 26.19 -0.92 22.33
C ASP A 91 25.04 -1.64 21.64
N LEU A 92 25.16 -2.91 21.24
CA LEU A 92 24.04 -3.62 20.61
C LEU A 92 23.09 -4.19 21.65
N GLU A 93 21.82 -3.82 21.55
CA GLU A 93 20.74 -4.40 22.33
C GLU A 93 19.64 -4.96 21.43
N LEU A 94 19.09 -6.10 21.83
CA LEU A 94 18.00 -6.77 21.15
C LEU A 94 16.70 -6.48 21.91
N LEU A 95 15.77 -5.82 21.24
CA LEU A 95 14.43 -5.56 21.75
C LEU A 95 13.43 -6.54 21.15
N HIS A 96 12.56 -7.07 22.02
CA HIS A 96 11.38 -7.82 21.62
C HIS A 96 10.20 -6.85 21.59
N LEU A 97 9.55 -6.70 20.43
CA LEU A 97 8.38 -5.86 20.25
C LEU A 97 7.22 -6.69 19.73
N ASP A 98 6.15 -6.73 20.52
CA ASP A 98 4.93 -7.46 20.15
C ASP A 98 4.37 -6.91 18.83
N LYS A 99 3.99 -7.81 17.93
CA LYS A 99 3.44 -7.42 16.64
C LYS A 99 1.98 -6.97 16.81
N GLU A 100 1.66 -5.77 16.31
CA GLU A 100 0.31 -5.24 16.37
C GLU A 100 -0.67 -6.11 15.55
N CYS A 101 -1.63 -6.74 16.24
CA CYS A 101 -2.70 -7.52 15.62
C CYS A 101 -4.04 -6.77 15.69
N ILE A 102 -4.46 -6.23 14.54
CA ILE A 102 -5.70 -5.44 14.40
C ILE A 102 -6.98 -6.30 14.47
N THR A 103 -6.88 -7.60 14.22
CA THR A 103 -8.02 -8.54 14.29
C THR A 103 -8.13 -9.19 15.67
N LEU A 104 -9.30 -9.72 16.02
CA LEU A 104 -9.53 -10.47 17.27
C LEU A 104 -8.64 -11.72 17.34
N GLU A 105 -8.49 -12.39 16.21
CA GLU A 105 -7.64 -13.56 16.03
C GLU A 105 -6.58 -13.27 14.95
N PRO A 106 -5.38 -13.89 15.04
CA PRO A 106 -4.37 -13.77 13.99
C PRO A 106 -4.90 -14.24 12.62
N ARG A 107 -4.40 -13.64 11.53
CA ARG A 107 -4.71 -14.13 10.17
C ARG A 107 -3.95 -15.45 9.95
N VAL A 108 -4.56 -16.59 10.27
CA VAL A 108 -3.99 -17.93 10.04
C VAL A 108 -5.00 -18.79 9.27
N PRO A 109 -4.55 -19.78 8.47
CA PRO A 109 -5.44 -20.76 7.88
C PRO A 109 -6.16 -21.58 8.95
N ASP A 110 -7.38 -22.02 8.65
CA ASP A 110 -8.19 -22.87 9.54
C ASP A 110 -7.71 -24.34 9.55
N GLU A 111 -6.82 -24.71 8.62
CA GLU A 111 -6.29 -26.06 8.43
C GLU A 111 -5.13 -26.33 9.41
N GLU A 112 -5.34 -27.19 10.40
CA GLU A 112 -4.32 -27.52 11.42
C GLU A 112 -3.35 -28.65 10.99
N ASP A 113 -3.73 -29.48 10.01
CA ASP A 113 -2.96 -30.67 9.59
C ASP A 113 -2.02 -30.38 8.41
N SER A 114 -0.74 -30.74 8.57
CA SER A 114 0.35 -30.70 7.57
C SER A 114 0.28 -29.52 6.57
N LEU A 115 0.71 -28.35 7.03
CA LEU A 115 0.82 -27.17 6.18
C LEU A 115 1.93 -27.32 5.14
N ASP A 116 1.65 -26.85 3.91
CA ASP A 116 2.62 -26.69 2.84
C ASP A 116 3.85 -25.89 3.33
N PRO A 117 5.08 -26.25 2.94
CA PRO A 117 6.30 -25.55 3.37
C PRO A 117 6.27 -24.04 3.12
N ARG A 118 5.67 -23.59 2.00
CA ARG A 118 5.52 -22.16 1.67
C ARG A 118 4.62 -21.46 2.67
N VAL A 119 3.51 -22.10 3.06
CA VAL A 119 2.58 -21.54 4.04
C VAL A 119 3.21 -21.52 5.42
N ARG A 120 3.93 -22.59 5.80
CA ARG A 120 4.63 -22.65 7.09
C ARG A 120 5.66 -21.53 7.24
N ASP A 121 6.46 -21.29 6.20
CA ASP A 121 7.46 -20.21 6.16
C ASP A 121 6.81 -18.82 6.17
N ALA A 122 5.73 -18.65 5.41
CA ALA A 122 4.96 -17.41 5.46
C ALA A 122 4.39 -17.15 6.85
N LEU A 123 3.83 -18.17 7.51
CA LEU A 123 3.24 -18.04 8.84
C LEU A 123 4.27 -17.70 9.90
N SER A 124 5.44 -18.36 9.93
CA SER A 124 6.49 -17.99 10.89
C SER A 124 6.86 -16.51 10.75
N VAL A 125 7.02 -16.01 9.54
CA VAL A 125 7.31 -14.58 9.30
C VAL A 125 6.16 -13.65 9.73
N TYR A 126 4.91 -14.08 9.53
CA TYR A 126 3.75 -13.20 9.74
C TYR A 126 3.20 -13.25 11.16
N THR A 127 3.44 -14.31 11.93
CA THR A 127 2.99 -14.43 13.32
C THR A 127 4.06 -14.13 14.35
N ASP A 128 5.35 -14.22 14.00
CA ASP A 128 6.43 -13.93 14.94
C ASP A 128 6.50 -12.42 15.28
N ASP A 129 6.81 -12.15 16.55
CA ASP A 129 7.03 -10.81 17.07
C ASP A 129 8.29 -10.17 16.48
N TRP A 130 8.36 -8.84 16.51
CA TRP A 130 9.48 -8.11 15.96
C TRP A 130 10.71 -8.23 16.88
N LEU A 131 11.84 -8.60 16.28
CA LEU A 131 13.15 -8.53 16.90
C LEU A 131 13.89 -7.31 16.35
N VAL A 132 13.99 -6.26 17.15
CA VAL A 132 14.65 -5.00 16.78
C VAL A 132 16.04 -4.95 17.39
N ILE A 133 17.07 -4.88 16.53
CA ILE A 133 18.44 -4.63 16.95
C ILE A 133 18.65 -3.12 16.96
N GLN A 134 18.91 -2.55 18.13
CA GLN A 134 19.22 -1.13 18.26
C GLN A 134 20.55 -0.91 18.98
N ARG A 135 21.08 0.29 18.83
CA ARG A 135 22.27 0.74 19.54
C ARG A 135 21.86 1.43 20.82
N LYS A 136 22.16 0.85 21.97
CA LYS A 136 21.87 1.31 23.33
C LYS A 136 22.36 2.73 23.59
N TYR A 137 23.49 3.12 22.99
CA TYR A 137 24.07 4.46 23.14
C TYR A 137 23.75 5.38 21.96
N ARG A 138 22.84 4.99 21.05
CA ARG A 138 22.48 5.75 19.85
C ARG A 138 21.98 7.16 20.15
N HIS A 139 21.30 7.38 21.28
CA HIS A 139 20.82 8.70 21.70
C HIS A 139 21.93 9.67 22.08
N TYR A 140 23.15 9.20 22.34
CA TYR A 140 24.33 10.04 22.55
C TYR A 140 25.05 10.41 21.23
N SER A 141 24.60 9.87 20.08
CA SER A 141 25.21 10.14 18.79
C SER A 141 24.80 11.51 18.23
N THR A 142 25.74 12.19 17.56
CA THR A 142 25.52 13.48 16.89
C THR A 142 24.58 13.37 15.68
N THR A 143 24.46 12.19 15.06
CA THR A 143 23.53 11.93 13.93
C THR A 143 22.07 11.82 14.35
N PHE A 144 21.78 11.67 15.65
CA PHE A 144 20.43 11.33 16.14
C PHE A 144 19.83 12.37 17.09
N THR A 145 20.47 13.52 17.27
CA THR A 145 19.81 14.63 17.96
C THR A 145 19.15 15.54 16.93
N PRO A 146 17.85 15.40 16.63
CA PRO A 146 17.17 16.36 15.76
C PRO A 146 17.35 17.73 16.39
N HIS A 147 18.15 18.58 15.75
CA HIS A 147 18.25 20.00 16.07
C HIS A 147 16.96 20.66 15.54
N SER A 148 15.80 20.26 16.08
CA SER A 148 14.59 21.06 15.90
C SER A 148 14.75 22.31 16.75
N SER A 149 14.30 23.46 16.24
CA SER A 149 14.34 24.73 16.95
C SER A 149 13.65 24.65 18.33
N GLU A 150 12.66 23.77 18.48
CA GLU A 150 11.92 23.52 19.71
C GLU A 150 12.78 22.76 20.76
N ARG A 151 13.46 21.68 20.37
CA ARG A 151 14.35 20.94 21.28
C ARG A 151 15.60 21.74 21.63
N GLN A 152 16.04 22.61 20.74
CA GLN A 152 17.13 23.54 21.01
C GLN A 152 16.73 24.63 22.02
N ARG A 153 15.50 25.14 21.94
CA ARG A 153 14.95 26.02 22.98
C ARG A 153 14.83 25.33 24.33
N GLU A 154 14.52 24.03 24.36
CA GLU A 154 14.58 23.22 25.59
C GLU A 154 16.00 23.09 26.13
N ARG A 155 16.99 22.80 25.28
CA ARG A 155 18.41 22.72 25.68
C ARG A 155 18.97 24.04 26.19
N GLN A 156 18.49 25.17 25.64
CA GLN A 156 18.85 26.51 26.08
C GLN A 156 18.13 26.95 27.36
N ARG A 157 17.10 26.20 27.78
CA ARG A 157 16.29 26.52 28.94
C ARG A 157 17.10 26.29 30.22
N GLY A 158 17.52 27.39 30.85
CA GLY A 158 18.33 27.36 32.08
C GLY A 158 19.83 27.58 31.86
N LEU A 159 20.29 27.75 30.60
CA LEU A 159 21.65 28.22 30.32
C LEU A 159 21.74 29.74 30.61
N VAL A 160 22.68 30.14 31.46
CA VAL A 160 22.95 31.56 31.71
C VAL A 160 23.71 32.12 30.51
N LYS A 161 23.19 33.18 29.90
CA LYS A 161 23.86 33.89 28.80
C LYS A 161 25.21 34.42 29.31
N GLN A 162 26.31 33.80 28.91
CA GLN A 162 27.64 34.32 29.19
C GLN A 162 27.87 35.55 28.31
N THR A 163 27.96 36.70 28.95
CA THR A 163 28.26 37.97 28.27
C THR A 163 29.76 38.16 28.41
N PHE A 164 30.50 37.89 27.35
CA PHE A 164 31.93 38.21 27.32
C PHE A 164 32.06 39.68 26.94
N GLU A 165 32.80 40.45 27.73
CA GLU A 165 33.24 41.79 27.34
C GLU A 165 34.25 41.62 26.19
N LEU A 166 33.77 41.82 24.97
CA LEU A 166 34.62 41.95 23.79
C LEU A 166 34.91 43.44 23.62
N ASP A 167 36.18 43.83 23.81
CA ASP A 167 36.71 45.12 23.36
C ASP A 167 36.74 45.14 21.82
N VAL A 168 35.57 45.27 21.20
CA VAL A 168 35.44 45.46 19.76
C VAL A 168 34.54 46.67 19.55
N THR A 169 35.11 47.73 19.01
CA THR A 169 34.44 48.97 18.62
C THR A 169 33.23 48.64 17.74
N THR A 170 32.03 48.78 18.29
CA THR A 170 30.79 48.70 17.55
C THR A 170 30.69 49.94 16.66
N THR A 171 30.78 49.74 15.34
CA THR A 171 30.13 50.65 14.40
C THR A 171 28.63 50.44 14.55
N ASP A 172 28.01 51.21 15.44
CA ASP A 172 26.56 51.23 15.61
C ASP A 172 25.90 51.76 14.32
N HIS A 173 25.20 50.86 13.64
CA HIS A 173 24.01 51.26 12.89
C HIS A 173 22.84 51.28 13.88
N GLN A 174 22.46 52.50 14.25
CA GLN A 174 21.24 52.82 14.98
C GLN A 174 20.01 52.33 14.20
N ASP A 175 19.09 51.70 14.90
CA ASP A 175 17.65 51.86 14.71
C ASP A 175 16.98 51.92 16.09
N ASP A 176 15.97 52.77 16.16
CA ASP A 176 15.44 53.52 17.31
C ASP A 176 14.60 52.75 18.36
N GLN A 177 14.33 53.49 19.47
CA GLN A 177 13.43 53.29 20.63
C GLN A 177 14.04 52.57 21.86
N ASP A 178 14.12 53.13 23.07
CA ASP A 178 13.32 54.20 23.70
C ASP A 178 14.15 55.07 24.65
N ASP A 179 13.91 56.37 24.52
CA ASP A 179 14.41 57.45 25.37
C ASP A 179 13.45 57.64 26.57
N ALA A 180 13.85 57.26 27.79
CA ALA A 180 13.35 57.87 29.03
C ALA A 180 14.03 57.31 30.30
N LYS A 181 15.16 57.90 30.71
CA LYS A 181 15.30 58.56 32.04
C LYS A 181 16.73 59.03 32.32
N ARG A 182 16.82 60.35 32.48
CA ARG A 182 17.68 61.11 33.42
C ARG A 182 19.10 61.52 32.98
N ARG A 183 19.12 62.64 32.24
CA ARG A 183 19.76 63.94 32.59
C ARG A 183 21.04 63.92 33.47
N SER A 184 22.18 64.07 32.78
CA SER A 184 23.19 65.15 32.89
C SER A 184 23.44 65.90 34.20
N VAL A 185 24.70 65.88 34.68
CA VAL A 185 25.53 67.02 35.20
C VAL A 185 26.99 66.54 35.09
N GLY A 186 28.03 67.23 34.63
CA GLY A 186 28.28 68.52 34.00
C GLY A 186 29.81 68.58 33.82
N LEU A 187 30.28 68.83 32.59
CA LEU A 187 31.68 69.11 32.30
C LEU A 187 31.99 70.54 32.77
N ASP A 188 32.59 70.70 33.95
CA ASP A 188 33.59 71.74 34.23
C ASP A 188 34.07 71.62 35.69
N GLU A 189 34.93 70.65 35.94
CA GLU A 189 36.04 70.77 36.90
C GLU A 189 37.00 69.63 36.62
N THR A 190 37.86 69.82 35.61
CA THR A 190 39.06 69.01 35.49
C THR A 190 40.17 69.70 36.30
N PRO A 191 40.63 69.15 37.44
CA PRO A 191 41.99 69.40 37.84
C PRO A 191 42.86 68.58 36.89
N ARG A 192 43.58 69.28 36.02
CA ARG A 192 44.79 68.79 35.35
C ARG A 192 45.61 67.94 36.32
N GLY A 193 45.61 66.62 36.11
CA GLY A 193 46.42 65.68 36.88
C GLY A 193 46.22 64.27 36.32
N SER A 194 47.25 63.76 35.67
CA SER A 194 47.31 62.44 35.06
C SER A 194 46.77 61.32 35.96
N TRP A 195 45.96 60.44 35.38
CA TRP A 195 45.44 59.18 35.94
C TRP A 195 46.53 58.11 36.23
N ALA A 196 47.81 58.49 36.25
CA ALA A 196 48.93 57.59 36.45
C ALA A 196 49.55 57.70 37.86
N SER A 197 48.91 58.37 38.83
CA SER A 197 49.51 58.58 40.16
C SER A 197 48.65 58.19 41.36
N SER A 198 47.57 57.40 41.20
CA SER A 198 46.79 56.88 42.34
C SER A 198 46.69 55.34 42.44
N ILE A 199 47.52 54.59 41.70
CA ILE A 199 47.57 53.10 41.79
C ILE A 199 48.29 52.58 43.05
N PHE A 200 48.87 53.47 43.86
CA PHE A 200 49.50 53.10 45.13
C PHE A 200 48.81 53.78 46.32
N ASP A 201 47.56 53.41 46.60
CA ASP A 201 47.03 53.48 47.97
C ASP A 201 47.01 52.08 48.62
N LEU A 202 48.20 51.45 48.67
CA LEU A 202 48.45 50.18 49.38
C LEU A 202 48.19 50.27 50.90
N LYS A 203 47.89 51.46 51.44
CA LYS A 203 47.55 51.64 52.85
C LYS A 203 46.07 51.40 53.14
N ASN A 204 45.21 51.42 52.11
CA ASN A 204 43.77 51.19 52.23
C ASN A 204 43.27 49.94 51.48
N SER A 205 44.16 49.18 50.83
CA SER A 205 43.77 47.92 50.18
C SER A 205 43.50 46.84 51.23
N THR A 206 42.28 46.29 51.24
CA THR A 206 41.94 45.11 52.04
C THR A 206 42.77 43.92 51.58
N PRO A 207 43.41 43.16 52.48
CA PRO A 207 44.11 41.95 52.09
C PRO A 207 43.13 40.94 51.48
N ASP A 208 43.59 40.17 50.48
CA ASP A 208 42.80 39.11 49.88
C ASP A 208 42.32 38.12 50.95
N ALA A 209 41.09 37.65 50.81
CA ALA A 209 40.53 36.65 51.72
C ALA A 209 41.42 35.40 51.66
N LEU A 210 41.96 34.99 52.81
CA LEU A 210 42.72 33.75 52.91
C LEU A 210 41.82 32.60 52.45
N LEU A 211 42.22 31.92 51.38
CA LEU A 211 41.54 30.70 50.90
C LEU A 211 41.91 29.56 51.85
N PRO A 212 41.02 29.13 52.77
CA PRO A 212 41.38 28.16 53.80
C PRO A 212 41.75 26.80 53.17
N SER A 213 41.15 26.49 52.02
CA SER A 213 41.40 25.30 51.20
C SER A 213 42.83 25.19 50.64
N VAL A 214 43.60 26.28 50.62
CA VAL A 214 45.01 26.27 50.17
C VAL A 214 45.96 26.03 51.34
N LEU A 215 45.51 26.29 52.56
CA LEU A 215 46.31 26.21 53.79
C LEU A 215 46.03 24.94 54.60
N GLU A 216 44.87 24.31 54.41
CA GLU A 216 44.54 23.03 55.02
C GLU A 216 45.20 21.87 54.29
N ARG A 217 45.89 21.00 55.05
CA ARG A 217 46.46 19.75 54.52
C ARG A 217 45.34 18.72 54.41
N THR A 218 44.58 18.80 53.33
CA THR A 218 43.64 17.74 52.93
C THR A 218 44.42 16.60 52.28
N ALA A 219 44.06 15.35 52.56
CA ALA A 219 44.66 14.21 51.88
C ALA A 219 44.40 14.32 50.37
N LEU A 220 45.37 13.92 49.55
CA LEU A 220 45.28 14.02 48.08
C LEU A 220 44.02 13.34 47.54
N GLU A 221 43.64 12.21 48.15
CA GLU A 221 42.46 11.41 47.79
C GLU A 221 41.14 12.14 48.10
N ASP A 222 41.04 12.78 49.27
CA ASP A 222 39.84 13.55 49.66
C ASP A 222 39.69 14.83 48.83
N MET A 223 40.81 15.47 48.49
CA MET A 223 40.83 16.63 47.59
C MET A 223 40.42 16.24 46.16
N ASP A 224 40.88 15.09 45.66
CA ASP A 224 40.46 14.57 44.36
C ASP A 224 38.98 14.15 44.35
N HIS A 225 38.48 13.60 45.46
CA HIS A 225 37.07 13.29 45.61
C HIS A 225 36.22 14.56 45.60
N CYS A 226 36.54 15.55 46.44
CA CYS A 226 35.83 16.83 46.48
C CYS A 226 35.92 17.58 45.14
N ASN A 227 37.07 17.56 44.47
CA ASN A 227 37.21 18.13 43.14
C ASN A 227 36.36 17.38 42.11
N THR A 228 36.23 16.06 42.22
CA THR A 228 35.39 15.26 41.34
C THR A 228 33.91 15.57 41.57
N GLU A 229 33.46 15.65 42.83
CA GLU A 229 32.11 16.06 43.18
C GLU A 229 31.82 17.51 42.73
N ALA A 230 32.75 18.44 42.94
CA ALA A 230 32.64 19.82 42.48
C ALA A 230 32.61 19.94 40.95
N ARG A 231 33.36 19.10 40.22
CA ARG A 231 33.29 19.02 38.73
C ARG A 231 31.99 18.40 38.23
N GLN A 232 31.28 17.64 39.06
CA GLN A 232 29.95 17.10 38.75
C GLN A 232 28.84 18.09 39.11
N GLN A 233 29.02 18.89 40.17
CA GLN A 233 28.12 19.97 40.54
C GLN A 233 28.16 21.09 39.49
N GLY A 234 27.03 21.35 38.84
CA GLY A 234 26.92 22.39 37.80
C GLY A 234 27.35 21.98 36.40
N ARG A 235 27.64 20.68 36.16
CA ARG A 235 27.89 20.19 34.80
C ARG A 235 26.58 20.17 34.00
N HIS A 236 26.49 21.00 32.97
CA HIS A 236 25.35 21.00 32.06
C HIS A 236 25.27 19.66 31.31
N SER A 237 24.06 19.07 31.25
CA SER A 237 23.79 17.82 30.53
C SER A 237 24.09 17.91 29.03
N ASP A 238 23.91 19.10 28.47
CA ASP A 238 23.96 19.35 27.03
C ASP A 238 25.13 20.30 26.70
N LEU A 239 26.33 19.73 26.58
CA LEU A 239 27.60 20.44 26.32
C LEU A 239 27.59 21.28 25.03
N LEU A 240 26.67 20.98 24.10
CA LEU A 240 26.49 21.64 22.81
C LEU A 240 25.20 22.48 22.71
N GLY A 241 24.48 22.74 23.81
CA GLY A 241 23.21 23.48 23.78
C GLY A 241 23.31 24.94 23.28
N LEU A 242 24.52 25.51 23.29
CA LEU A 242 24.81 26.87 22.82
C LEU A 242 25.24 26.94 21.34
N TYR A 243 25.54 25.81 20.69
CA TYR A 243 25.88 25.82 19.27
C TYR A 243 24.65 26.20 18.44
N PRO A 244 24.69 27.21 17.56
CA PRO A 244 23.55 27.54 16.71
C PRO A 244 23.16 26.31 15.87
N PRO A 245 21.85 26.07 15.65
CA PRO A 245 21.46 25.00 14.74
C PRO A 245 22.04 25.32 13.35
N PRO A 246 22.56 24.30 12.62
CA PRO A 246 22.90 24.49 11.22
C PRO A 246 21.64 24.89 10.44
N ASP A 247 21.79 25.69 9.39
CA ASP A 247 20.68 26.04 8.51
C ASP A 247 20.04 24.76 7.93
N GLU A 248 18.72 24.75 7.77
CA GLU A 248 17.98 23.57 7.29
C GLU A 248 18.49 23.08 5.92
N ASP A 249 19.04 23.98 5.12
CA ASP A 249 19.62 23.72 3.80
C ASP A 249 21.07 23.16 3.85
N GLU A 250 21.78 23.29 4.98
CA GLU A 250 23.14 22.77 5.23
C GLU A 250 23.17 21.50 6.12
N ALA A 251 22.03 21.12 6.70
CA ALA A 251 21.96 19.96 7.59
C ALA A 251 22.24 18.65 6.83
N VAL A 252 23.36 18.00 7.17
CA VAL A 252 23.67 16.62 6.77
C VAL A 252 22.47 15.72 7.07
N GLU A 253 22.15 14.80 6.13
CA GLU A 253 20.97 13.94 6.16
C GLU A 253 20.63 13.44 7.57
N ARG A 254 19.44 13.83 8.05
CA ARG A 254 18.94 13.44 9.38
C ARG A 254 18.45 11.98 9.30
N CYS A 255 19.23 11.05 9.84
CA CYS A 255 18.79 9.66 10.00
C CYS A 255 17.70 9.57 11.09
N SER A 256 16.43 9.55 10.69
CA SER A 256 15.31 9.27 11.60
C SER A 256 15.42 7.85 12.19
N THR A 257 14.73 7.60 13.32
CA THR A 257 14.50 6.21 13.74
C THR A 257 13.83 5.46 12.61
N VAL A 258 14.32 4.25 12.33
CA VAL A 258 13.61 3.36 11.41
C VAL A 258 12.39 2.87 12.17
N ASP A 259 11.20 3.23 11.66
CA ASP A 259 9.96 2.73 12.22
C ASP A 259 9.82 1.23 11.92
N VAL A 260 9.19 0.50 12.84
CA VAL A 260 8.86 -0.92 12.63
C VAL A 260 7.96 -1.03 11.39
N PRO A 261 8.15 -2.04 10.51
CA PRO A 261 7.30 -2.23 9.34
C PRO A 261 5.82 -2.31 9.74
N LYS A 262 4.99 -1.47 9.10
CA LYS A 262 3.53 -1.44 9.29
C LYS A 262 2.81 -1.86 8.02
N GLU A 263 1.62 -2.43 8.16
CA GLU A 263 0.75 -2.70 7.02
C GLU A 263 0.41 -1.36 6.35
N HIS A 264 0.59 -1.31 5.03
CA HIS A 264 0.29 -0.11 4.25
C HIS A 264 -1.20 0.21 4.30
N CYS A 265 -1.54 1.43 4.67
CA CYS A 265 -2.93 1.89 4.72
C CYS A 265 -3.06 3.22 3.97
N GLY A 266 -3.80 3.19 2.85
CA GLY A 266 -4.16 4.40 2.11
C GLY A 266 -5.18 5.29 2.84
N GLN A 267 -5.58 6.39 2.21
CA GLN A 267 -6.67 7.23 2.71
C GLN A 267 -7.98 6.45 2.66
N ARG A 268 -8.73 6.42 3.77
CA ARG A 268 -9.92 5.57 3.91
C ARG A 268 -11.21 6.37 3.84
N ILE A 269 -12.13 5.92 2.99
CA ILE A 269 -13.50 6.44 2.92
C ILE A 269 -14.50 5.37 3.34
N MET A 270 -15.51 5.77 4.10
CA MET A 270 -16.65 4.93 4.46
C MET A 270 -17.84 5.28 3.59
N VAL A 271 -18.47 4.26 3.02
CA VAL A 271 -19.66 4.37 2.19
C VAL A 271 -20.79 3.56 2.81
N LYS A 272 -21.93 4.18 3.08
CA LYS A 272 -23.12 3.51 3.66
C LYS A 272 -24.31 3.60 2.71
N CYS A 273 -24.82 2.44 2.27
CA CYS A 273 -26.02 2.33 1.46
C CYS A 273 -27.27 2.40 2.37
N LEU A 274 -28.06 3.47 2.26
CA LEU A 274 -29.20 3.70 3.15
C LEU A 274 -30.51 3.15 2.60
N ALA A 275 -30.85 3.53 1.36
CA ALA A 275 -32.13 3.16 0.75
C ALA A 275 -32.02 3.17 -0.77
N LEU A 276 -32.74 2.25 -1.42
CA LEU A 276 -32.82 2.16 -2.88
C LEU A 276 -34.29 1.95 -3.24
N LYS A 277 -34.81 2.82 -4.10
CA LYS A 277 -36.19 2.77 -4.60
C LYS A 277 -36.19 2.86 -6.11
N PHE A 278 -36.87 1.94 -6.78
CA PHE A 278 -37.13 2.02 -8.21
C PHE A 278 -38.60 2.36 -8.42
N GLU A 279 -38.92 3.03 -9.53
CA GLU A 279 -40.32 3.29 -9.89
C GLU A 279 -41.11 1.98 -10.13
N ILE A 280 -40.38 0.89 -10.40
CA ILE A 280 -40.90 -0.44 -10.63
C ILE A 280 -40.32 -1.40 -9.58
N GLU A 281 -41.00 -1.57 -8.44
CA GLU A 281 -40.59 -2.46 -7.33
C GLU A 281 -41.19 -3.87 -7.46
N ILE A 282 -40.90 -4.60 -8.54
CA ILE A 282 -41.50 -5.93 -8.76
C ILE A 282 -40.53 -7.08 -8.40
N GLU A 283 -39.22 -6.82 -8.40
CA GLU A 283 -38.21 -7.87 -8.26
C GLU A 283 -37.11 -7.51 -7.26
N PRO A 284 -36.45 -8.52 -6.64
CA PRO A 284 -35.34 -8.28 -5.74
C PRO A 284 -34.12 -7.77 -6.51
N ILE A 285 -33.56 -6.64 -6.06
CA ILE A 285 -32.41 -5.98 -6.68
C ILE A 285 -31.20 -6.03 -5.76
N PHE A 286 -30.04 -6.38 -6.32
CA PHE A 286 -28.78 -6.49 -5.59
C PHE A 286 -27.79 -5.46 -6.11
N GLY A 287 -27.13 -4.77 -5.19
CA GLY A 287 -26.17 -3.72 -5.51
C GLY A 287 -24.73 -4.17 -5.38
N ILE A 288 -23.86 -3.58 -6.19
CA ILE A 288 -22.41 -3.80 -6.21
C ILE A 288 -21.75 -2.42 -6.24
N LEU A 289 -20.82 -2.17 -5.33
CA LEU A 289 -19.96 -0.98 -5.31
C LEU A 289 -18.51 -1.37 -5.63
N ALA A 290 -17.82 -0.54 -6.41
CA ALA A 290 -16.37 -0.60 -6.56
C ALA A 290 -15.79 0.75 -6.98
N LEU A 291 -14.53 0.98 -6.65
CA LEU A 291 -13.77 2.15 -7.06
C LEU A 291 -13.04 1.91 -8.39
N TYR A 292 -13.05 2.95 -9.22
CA TYR A 292 -12.37 2.98 -10.51
C TYR A 292 -11.57 4.27 -10.65
N ASP A 293 -10.32 4.16 -11.11
CA ASP A 293 -9.49 5.29 -11.53
C ASP A 293 -9.53 5.38 -13.06
N ILE A 294 -10.08 6.47 -13.59
CA ILE A 294 -10.19 6.70 -15.04
C ILE A 294 -8.85 7.07 -15.65
N LYS A 295 -7.99 7.80 -14.92
CA LYS A 295 -6.69 8.25 -15.42
C LYS A 295 -5.82 7.04 -15.74
N GLU A 296 -5.81 6.07 -14.84
CA GLU A 296 -5.06 4.82 -14.98
C GLU A 296 -5.86 3.71 -15.71
N LYS A 297 -7.16 3.94 -15.97
CA LYS A 297 -8.11 2.96 -16.55
C LYS A 297 -8.11 1.62 -15.80
N LYS A 298 -8.09 1.67 -14.48
CA LYS A 298 -8.07 0.49 -13.60
C LYS A 298 -9.21 0.51 -12.60
N LYS A 299 -9.73 -0.69 -12.28
CA LYS A 299 -10.54 -0.92 -11.09
C LYS A 299 -9.59 -1.01 -9.90
N ILE A 300 -9.80 -0.17 -8.89
CA ILE A 300 -8.85 -0.02 -7.76
C ILE A 300 -9.36 -0.61 -6.44
N SER A 301 -10.48 -1.34 -6.47
CA SER A 301 -10.99 -2.05 -5.30
C SER A 301 -11.69 -3.36 -5.68
N GLU A 302 -11.82 -4.29 -4.75
CA GLU A 302 -12.75 -5.42 -4.88
C GLU A 302 -14.21 -4.95 -4.91
N ASN A 303 -15.13 -5.85 -5.27
CA ASN A 303 -16.57 -5.58 -5.26
C ASN A 303 -17.14 -5.69 -3.84
N PHE A 304 -17.85 -4.65 -3.41
CA PHE A 304 -18.72 -4.71 -2.24
C PHE A 304 -20.16 -4.99 -2.64
N TYR A 305 -20.71 -6.10 -2.17
CA TYR A 305 -22.09 -6.53 -2.44
C TYR A 305 -23.03 -6.11 -1.31
N PHE A 306 -24.19 -5.52 -1.66
CA PHE A 306 -25.18 -5.09 -0.67
C PHE A 306 -26.62 -5.39 -1.09
N ASP A 307 -27.49 -5.55 -0.09
CA ASP A 307 -28.91 -5.84 -0.26
C ASP A 307 -29.80 -4.88 0.56
N LEU A 308 -30.62 -4.10 -0.15
CA LEU A 308 -31.60 -3.15 0.40
C LEU A 308 -33.06 -3.58 0.17
N ASN A 309 -33.30 -4.81 -0.28
CA ASN A 309 -34.64 -5.34 -0.49
C ASN A 309 -35.45 -5.39 0.82
N SER A 310 -36.76 -5.22 0.69
CA SER A 310 -37.72 -5.39 1.80
C SER A 310 -37.78 -6.85 2.27
N ASP A 311 -38.26 -7.09 3.49
CA ASP A 311 -38.37 -8.45 4.03
C ASP A 311 -39.35 -9.32 3.22
N GLN A 312 -40.39 -8.72 2.65
CA GLN A 312 -41.29 -9.39 1.70
C GLN A 312 -40.51 -9.91 0.48
N MET A 313 -39.67 -9.07 -0.10
CA MET A 313 -38.90 -9.38 -1.30
C MET A 313 -37.81 -10.44 -1.02
N LYS A 314 -37.24 -10.42 0.19
CA LYS A 314 -36.35 -11.49 0.68
C LYS A 314 -37.09 -12.80 0.93
N GLY A 315 -38.36 -12.74 1.34
CA GLY A 315 -39.23 -13.91 1.46
C GLY A 315 -39.33 -14.71 0.16
N LEU A 316 -39.40 -14.03 -1.00
CA LEU A 316 -39.42 -14.63 -2.33
C LEU A 316 -38.11 -15.36 -2.71
N LEU A 317 -37.05 -15.22 -1.93
CA LEU A 317 -35.73 -15.82 -2.18
C LEU A 317 -35.39 -16.96 -1.24
N LYS A 318 -36.15 -17.11 -0.14
CA LYS A 318 -35.90 -18.09 0.91
C LYS A 318 -35.65 -19.53 0.40
N PRO A 319 -36.34 -20.05 -0.64
CA PRO A 319 -36.05 -21.38 -1.18
C PRO A 319 -34.66 -21.54 -1.78
N HIS A 320 -34.02 -20.44 -2.23
CA HIS A 320 -32.71 -20.45 -2.90
C HIS A 320 -31.56 -19.95 -2.01
N THR A 321 -31.88 -19.35 -0.86
CA THR A 321 -30.91 -18.86 0.13
C THR A 321 -31.27 -19.43 1.51
N PRO A 322 -30.96 -20.72 1.77
CA PRO A 322 -31.36 -21.40 3.00
C PRO A 322 -30.60 -20.87 4.22
N HIS A 323 -29.35 -20.44 4.03
CA HIS A 323 -28.49 -19.90 5.07
C HIS A 323 -28.09 -18.46 4.72
N ILE A 324 -28.24 -17.55 5.68
CA ILE A 324 -27.85 -16.14 5.54
C ILE A 324 -26.86 -15.83 6.66
N ALA A 325 -25.62 -15.56 6.30
CA ALA A 325 -24.59 -15.17 7.25
C ALA A 325 -24.64 -13.66 7.52
N ILE A 326 -24.35 -13.26 8.76
CA ILE A 326 -24.36 -11.86 9.20
C ILE A 326 -23.38 -11.01 8.38
N SER A 327 -22.22 -11.58 8.03
CA SER A 327 -21.23 -10.98 7.14
C SER A 327 -21.84 -10.57 5.79
N THR A 328 -22.78 -11.32 5.22
CA THR A 328 -23.41 -10.99 3.93
C THR A 328 -24.52 -9.93 4.00
N LEU A 329 -24.86 -9.47 5.21
CA LEU A 329 -25.89 -8.45 5.45
C LEU A 329 -25.34 -7.02 5.52
N ALA A 330 -24.03 -6.84 5.33
CA ALA A 330 -23.36 -5.55 5.35
C ALA A 330 -24.02 -4.55 4.37
N ARG A 331 -24.17 -3.31 4.82
CA ARG A 331 -24.65 -2.17 4.01
C ARG A 331 -23.65 -1.02 3.97
N SER A 332 -22.55 -1.18 4.67
CA SER A 332 -21.46 -0.22 4.75
C SER A 332 -20.14 -0.88 4.41
N ALA A 333 -19.30 -0.12 3.73
CA ALA A 333 -17.99 -0.54 3.29
C ALA A 333 -16.95 0.56 3.56
N ILE A 334 -15.72 0.16 3.85
CA ILE A 334 -14.55 1.04 3.94
C ILE A 334 -13.66 0.74 2.75
N PHE A 335 -13.34 1.76 1.96
CA PHE A 335 -12.43 1.67 0.83
C PHE A 335 -11.14 2.42 1.15
N SER A 336 -10.00 1.78 0.90
CA SER A 336 -8.67 2.39 1.02
C SER A 336 -8.18 2.88 -0.35
N ILE A 337 -7.54 4.05 -0.35
CA ILE A 337 -7.02 4.72 -1.54
C ILE A 337 -5.58 5.18 -1.26
N THR A 338 -4.61 4.45 -1.78
CA THR A 338 -3.18 4.72 -1.61
C THR A 338 -2.74 5.94 -2.41
N TYR A 339 -3.13 5.99 -3.68
CA TYR A 339 -2.78 7.07 -4.60
C TYR A 339 -4.03 7.89 -4.92
N PRO A 340 -4.39 8.88 -4.08
CA PRO A 340 -5.58 9.67 -4.30
C PRO A 340 -5.46 10.46 -5.61
N SER A 341 -6.51 10.37 -6.43
CA SER A 341 -6.56 10.99 -7.75
C SER A 341 -7.86 11.74 -7.93
N ALA A 342 -7.82 12.81 -8.71
CA ALA A 342 -9.00 13.59 -9.05
C ALA A 342 -9.95 12.85 -10.02
N ASP A 343 -9.54 11.69 -10.53
CA ASP A 343 -10.29 10.92 -11.53
C ASP A 343 -10.88 9.61 -10.96
N ILE A 344 -11.06 9.54 -9.63
CA ILE A 344 -11.66 8.38 -8.95
C ILE A 344 -13.19 8.47 -8.91
N PHE A 345 -13.84 7.39 -9.33
CA PHE A 345 -15.29 7.23 -9.33
C PHE A 345 -15.70 6.02 -8.50
N LEU A 346 -16.76 6.19 -7.69
CA LEU A 346 -17.50 5.09 -7.09
C LEU A 346 -18.57 4.64 -8.08
N VAL A 347 -18.40 3.45 -8.66
CA VAL A 347 -19.33 2.87 -9.61
C VAL A 347 -20.29 1.94 -8.88
N ILE A 348 -21.58 2.10 -9.15
CA ILE A 348 -22.65 1.28 -8.58
C ILE A 348 -23.33 0.50 -9.70
N LYS A 349 -23.30 -0.83 -9.62
CA LYS A 349 -24.01 -1.73 -10.55
C LYS A 349 -25.12 -2.46 -9.81
N HIS A 350 -26.25 -2.69 -10.50
CA HIS A 350 -27.42 -3.37 -9.96
C HIS A 350 -27.79 -4.57 -10.82
N LYS A 351 -28.24 -5.64 -10.15
CA LYS A 351 -28.71 -6.87 -10.78
C LYS A 351 -30.14 -7.17 -10.34
N GLU A 352 -31.00 -7.53 -11.30
CA GLU A 352 -32.37 -8.00 -11.08
C GLU A 352 -32.45 -9.52 -11.29
N LYS A 353 -33.63 -10.11 -11.14
CA LYS A 353 -33.86 -11.54 -11.44
C LYS A 353 -34.19 -11.73 -12.92
N LEU A 354 -34.08 -12.97 -13.39
CA LEU A 354 -34.39 -13.30 -14.78
C LEU A 354 -35.93 -13.43 -14.97
N GLU A 355 -36.51 -12.61 -15.88
CA GLU A 355 -37.91 -12.60 -16.41
C GLU A 355 -38.91 -11.60 -15.78
N LYS A 356 -39.60 -10.81 -16.65
CA LYS A 356 -40.44 -9.64 -16.32
C LYS A 356 -41.94 -9.87 -16.47
N LEU A 357 -42.70 -10.13 -15.40
CA LEU A 357 -44.16 -9.91 -15.35
C LEU A 357 -44.65 -9.72 -13.89
N ARG A 358 -45.42 -8.64 -13.63
CA ARG A 358 -45.99 -8.26 -12.30
C ARG A 358 -46.75 -9.39 -11.59
N LEU A 359 -47.51 -10.19 -12.34
CA LEU A 359 -48.39 -11.22 -11.78
C LEU A 359 -47.69 -12.59 -11.64
N GLN A 360 -46.45 -12.72 -12.12
CA GLN A 360 -45.70 -13.99 -12.14
C GLN A 360 -44.42 -13.95 -11.29
N ALA A 361 -44.12 -12.81 -10.63
CA ALA A 361 -42.88 -12.62 -9.90
C ALA A 361 -42.59 -13.73 -8.88
N GLU A 362 -43.59 -14.22 -8.14
CA GLU A 362 -43.40 -15.32 -7.18
C GLU A 362 -43.05 -16.65 -7.87
N GLN A 363 -43.75 -17.00 -8.95
CA GLN A 363 -43.47 -18.21 -9.74
C GLN A 363 -42.09 -18.15 -10.41
N SER A 364 -41.74 -16.99 -10.97
CA SER A 364 -40.41 -16.72 -11.54
C SER A 364 -39.34 -16.74 -10.44
N CYS A 365 -39.62 -16.20 -9.26
CA CYS A 365 -38.69 -16.22 -8.13
C CYS A 365 -38.42 -17.63 -7.61
N ASN A 366 -39.44 -18.51 -7.58
CA ASN A 366 -39.28 -19.91 -7.15
C ASN A 366 -38.49 -20.76 -8.15
N ARG A 367 -38.49 -20.38 -9.44
CA ARG A 367 -37.82 -21.14 -10.50
C ARG A 367 -36.47 -20.56 -10.88
N LEU A 368 -36.37 -19.24 -11.01
CA LEU A 368 -35.20 -18.51 -11.51
C LEU A 368 -34.51 -17.70 -10.42
N GLY A 369 -34.95 -17.77 -9.15
CA GLY A 369 -34.47 -16.90 -8.08
C GLY A 369 -32.99 -17.04 -7.75
N ARG A 370 -32.36 -18.13 -8.19
CA ARG A 370 -30.90 -18.35 -8.10
C ARG A 370 -30.11 -17.52 -9.11
N PHE A 371 -30.70 -17.21 -10.26
CA PHE A 371 -30.02 -16.53 -11.36
C PHE A 371 -30.28 -15.03 -11.33
N ARG A 372 -29.26 -14.27 -11.71
CA ARG A 372 -29.28 -12.81 -11.74
C ARG A 372 -29.04 -12.34 -13.17
N MET A 373 -29.63 -11.20 -13.52
CA MET A 373 -29.34 -10.51 -14.76
C MET A 373 -28.87 -9.08 -14.48
N PRO A 374 -27.94 -8.54 -15.29
CA PRO A 374 -27.57 -7.13 -15.18
C PRO A 374 -28.79 -6.22 -15.44
N PHE A 375 -28.97 -5.19 -14.61
CA PHE A 375 -30.15 -4.33 -14.67
C PHE A 375 -29.81 -2.87 -14.98
N ALA A 376 -29.07 -2.22 -14.09
CA ALA A 376 -28.79 -0.81 -14.16
C ALA A 376 -27.45 -0.46 -13.50
N TRP A 377 -26.86 0.67 -13.88
CA TRP A 377 -25.64 1.17 -13.28
C TRP A 377 -25.66 2.71 -13.16
N THR A 378 -24.82 3.24 -12.28
CA THR A 378 -24.58 4.67 -12.08
C THR A 378 -23.17 4.86 -11.52
N ALA A 379 -22.69 6.10 -11.44
CA ALA A 379 -21.42 6.39 -10.79
C ALA A 379 -21.44 7.76 -10.08
N ILE A 380 -20.57 7.89 -9.07
CA ILE A 380 -20.39 9.10 -8.28
C ILE A 380 -18.92 9.53 -8.41
N HIS A 381 -18.69 10.77 -8.82
CA HIS A 381 -17.36 11.36 -8.86
C HIS A 381 -16.93 11.78 -7.45
N LEU A 382 -15.91 11.13 -6.88
CA LEU A 382 -15.59 11.33 -5.46
C LEU A 382 -15.07 12.73 -5.14
N VAL A 383 -14.35 13.37 -6.06
CA VAL A 383 -13.86 14.75 -5.89
C VAL A 383 -14.99 15.73 -5.66
N ASN A 384 -16.14 15.52 -6.30
CA ASN A 384 -17.30 16.39 -6.10
C ASN A 384 -17.82 16.30 -4.66
N VAL A 385 -17.65 15.15 -4.01
CA VAL A 385 -18.07 14.95 -2.62
C VAL A 385 -17.11 15.65 -1.67
N VAL A 386 -15.80 15.50 -1.89
CA VAL A 386 -14.74 16.11 -1.08
C VAL A 386 -14.73 17.64 -1.21
N SER A 387 -14.98 18.16 -2.41
CA SER A 387 -14.85 19.60 -2.71
C SER A 387 -16.11 20.43 -2.43
N SER A 388 -17.31 19.85 -2.53
CA SER A 388 -18.56 20.64 -2.62
C SER A 388 -19.11 21.20 -1.30
N MET A 389 -18.45 21.00 -0.16
CA MET A 389 -18.97 21.48 1.14
C MET A 389 -18.06 22.47 1.90
N GLY A 390 -16.92 22.86 1.33
CA GLY A 390 -15.94 23.76 1.97
C GLY A 390 -16.13 25.27 1.75
N SER A 391 -17.19 25.72 1.06
CA SER A 391 -17.31 27.13 0.61
C SER A 391 -18.28 28.02 1.41
N LEU A 392 -18.79 27.58 2.57
CA LEU A 392 -19.77 28.37 3.34
C LEU A 392 -19.23 29.01 4.64
N ASP A 393 -17.93 29.02 4.87
CA ASP A 393 -17.32 29.64 6.06
C ASP A 393 -16.25 30.66 5.64
N ARG A 394 -16.64 31.83 5.10
CA ARG A 394 -15.83 33.06 5.16
C ARG A 394 -16.71 34.31 5.14
N SER A 395 -16.83 34.90 6.34
CA SER A 395 -16.93 36.33 6.68
C SER A 395 -18.01 37.19 6.02
N ASP A 396 -18.93 37.69 6.86
CA ASP A 396 -19.71 38.92 6.64
C ASP A 396 -18.84 40.04 6.04
N PRO A 397 -19.37 40.81 5.07
CA PRO A 397 -18.89 42.14 4.80
C PRO A 397 -20.01 43.16 5.05
N ASP A 398 -19.94 43.82 6.21
CA ASP A 398 -20.36 45.21 6.31
C ASP A 398 -19.36 46.06 5.51
N SER A 399 -19.81 46.67 4.41
CA SER A 399 -19.40 48.02 3.97
C SER A 399 -19.93 48.33 2.57
N ASP A 400 -20.59 49.49 2.47
CA ASP A 400 -21.13 50.12 1.28
C ASP A 400 -20.18 50.14 0.08
N SER A 401 -20.68 49.75 -1.09
CA SER A 401 -20.35 50.40 -2.36
C SER A 401 -21.32 49.99 -3.47
N GLU A 402 -22.22 50.91 -3.82
CA GLU A 402 -22.97 50.85 -5.07
C GLU A 402 -22.04 50.94 -6.28
N LYS A 403 -22.09 49.95 -7.18
CA LYS A 403 -22.16 50.18 -8.64
C LYS A 403 -22.46 48.90 -9.43
N LYS A 404 -23.42 49.05 -10.33
CA LYS A 404 -24.00 48.04 -11.24
C LYS A 404 -22.96 47.37 -12.15
N GLY A 405 -23.10 46.05 -12.31
CA GLY A 405 -22.49 45.26 -13.36
C GLY A 405 -23.16 43.89 -13.48
N HIS A 406 -24.06 43.74 -14.45
CA HIS A 406 -24.90 42.57 -14.67
C HIS A 406 -24.09 41.39 -15.26
N GLY A 407 -23.46 40.58 -14.42
CA GLY A 407 -22.81 39.33 -14.82
C GLY A 407 -23.84 38.22 -15.06
N THR A 408 -23.90 37.69 -16.29
CA THR A 408 -24.79 36.59 -16.66
C THR A 408 -24.38 35.28 -15.98
N TRP A 409 -25.37 34.42 -15.69
CA TRP A 409 -25.26 33.12 -15.00
C TRP A 409 -24.20 32.16 -15.60
N ASN A 410 -23.71 32.43 -16.81
CA ASN A 410 -22.66 31.67 -17.50
C ASN A 410 -21.23 31.98 -17.02
N GLU A 411 -20.94 33.18 -16.51
CA GLU A 411 -19.58 33.51 -16.03
C GLU A 411 -19.24 32.83 -14.70
N ARG A 412 -20.25 32.61 -13.84
CA ARG A 412 -20.07 31.94 -12.55
C ARG A 412 -19.67 30.47 -12.70
N LYS A 413 -20.11 29.80 -13.78
CA LYS A 413 -19.66 28.44 -14.13
C LYS A 413 -18.24 28.43 -14.69
N LYS A 414 -17.84 29.46 -15.43
CA LYS A 414 -16.50 29.53 -16.04
C LYS A 414 -15.39 29.66 -15.00
N LYS A 415 -15.61 30.44 -13.93
CA LYS A 415 -14.66 30.54 -12.80
C LYS A 415 -14.52 29.26 -11.96
N THR A 416 -15.54 28.40 -11.91
CA THR A 416 -15.44 27.06 -11.28
C THR A 416 -14.65 26.08 -12.14
N PHE A 417 -14.76 26.20 -13.48
CA PHE A 417 -14.04 25.34 -14.42
C PHE A 417 -12.56 25.75 -14.61
N GLU A 418 -12.21 27.03 -14.53
CA GLU A 418 -10.82 27.50 -14.67
C GLU A 418 -9.94 27.20 -13.45
N ARG A 419 -10.53 27.01 -12.25
CA ARG A 419 -9.78 26.48 -11.09
C ARG A 419 -9.50 24.98 -11.16
N MET A 420 -10.22 24.22 -11.99
CA MET A 420 -10.03 22.77 -12.12
C MET A 420 -8.87 22.38 -13.06
N SER A 421 -8.17 23.33 -13.68
CA SER A 421 -7.09 23.04 -14.63
C SER A 421 -5.68 23.42 -14.14
N ILE A 422 -5.51 23.90 -12.91
CA ILE A 422 -4.20 24.26 -12.34
C ILE A 422 -4.11 23.82 -10.87
N ALA A 423 -4.48 22.59 -10.58
CA ALA A 423 -4.23 21.98 -9.28
C ALA A 423 -3.87 20.51 -9.52
N ASP A 424 -2.57 20.24 -9.60
CA ASP A 424 -2.00 18.94 -9.24
C ASP A 424 -2.02 18.75 -7.71
N ASP A 425 -2.94 19.44 -7.01
CA ASP A 425 -3.16 19.32 -5.58
C ASP A 425 -3.77 17.93 -5.33
N MET A 426 -3.00 17.10 -4.65
CA MET A 426 -3.41 15.78 -4.20
C MET A 426 -4.80 15.85 -3.55
N CYS A 427 -5.78 15.15 -4.11
CA CYS A 427 -7.09 15.04 -3.49
C CYS A 427 -6.94 14.45 -2.09
N ASN A 428 -7.55 15.08 -1.07
CA ASN A 428 -7.48 14.60 0.30
C ASN A 428 -8.81 13.93 0.70
N PHE A 429 -8.83 12.60 0.67
CA PHE A 429 -9.93 11.77 1.15
C PHE A 429 -9.84 11.44 2.65
N ALA A 430 -8.76 11.81 3.34
CA ALA A 430 -8.62 11.56 4.77
C ALA A 430 -9.51 12.48 5.63
N THR A 431 -9.77 13.70 5.15
CA THR A 431 -10.51 14.71 5.92
C THR A 431 -11.47 15.49 5.03
N PHE A 432 -12.77 15.20 5.13
CA PHE A 432 -13.84 15.97 4.50
C PHE A 432 -15.15 15.84 5.31
N ARG A 433 -16.08 16.79 5.11
CA ARG A 433 -17.38 16.73 5.80
C ARG A 433 -18.22 15.58 5.24
N PRO A 434 -18.81 14.71 6.08
CA PRO A 434 -19.71 13.65 5.62
C PRO A 434 -20.82 14.20 4.71
N ALA A 435 -21.11 13.48 3.63
CA ALA A 435 -22.09 13.87 2.64
C ALA A 435 -23.13 12.76 2.41
N THR A 436 -24.40 13.12 2.55
CA THR A 436 -25.53 12.27 2.15
C THR A 436 -25.95 12.64 0.74
N LEU A 437 -25.82 11.71 -0.19
CA LEU A 437 -26.14 11.89 -1.60
C LEU A 437 -27.44 11.16 -1.94
N THR A 438 -28.26 11.80 -2.78
CA THR A 438 -29.40 11.15 -3.44
C THR A 438 -29.07 11.04 -4.92
N VAL A 439 -28.73 9.84 -5.37
CA VAL A 439 -28.39 9.54 -6.76
C VAL A 439 -29.64 9.14 -7.50
N THR A 440 -29.94 9.84 -8.59
CA THR A 440 -31.14 9.58 -9.43
C THR A 440 -30.81 9.21 -10.87
N ASN A 441 -29.56 9.39 -11.30
CA ASN A 441 -29.13 9.18 -12.67
C ASN A 441 -28.71 7.72 -12.88
N PHE A 442 -29.67 6.83 -13.10
CA PHE A 442 -29.42 5.44 -13.42
C PHE A 442 -29.52 5.20 -14.92
N PHE A 443 -28.64 4.35 -15.43
CA PHE A 443 -28.64 3.91 -16.82
C PHE A 443 -28.91 2.42 -16.88
N LYS A 444 -29.75 1.98 -17.81
CA LYS A 444 -30.01 0.57 -18.05
C LYS A 444 -28.71 -0.10 -18.51
N GLN A 445 -28.38 -1.24 -17.91
CA GLN A 445 -27.26 -2.06 -18.33
C GLN A 445 -27.69 -2.96 -19.49
N GLU A 446 -27.21 -2.66 -20.69
CA GLU A 446 -27.41 -3.49 -21.89
C GLU A 446 -26.14 -4.31 -22.12
N GLY A 447 -26.28 -5.64 -22.25
CA GLY A 447 -25.16 -6.59 -22.25
C GLY A 447 -24.08 -6.32 -23.30
N ASP A 448 -24.46 -5.79 -24.46
CA ASP A 448 -23.54 -5.56 -25.59
C ASP A 448 -22.94 -4.13 -25.61
N ARG A 449 -23.17 -3.31 -24.58
CA ARG A 449 -22.85 -1.86 -24.58
C ARG A 449 -22.13 -1.35 -23.34
N LEU A 450 -21.65 -2.24 -22.46
CA LEU A 450 -20.97 -1.83 -21.23
C LEU A 450 -19.72 -2.69 -20.96
N SER A 451 -18.84 -2.79 -21.97
CA SER A 451 -17.49 -3.32 -21.77
C SER A 451 -16.73 -2.47 -20.73
N ASP A 452 -15.65 -3.01 -20.14
CA ASP A 452 -14.82 -2.22 -19.23
C ASP A 452 -14.27 -0.95 -19.94
N GLU A 453 -13.91 -1.05 -21.21
CA GLU A 453 -13.50 0.10 -22.03
C GLU A 453 -14.61 1.13 -22.20
N ASP A 454 -15.84 0.69 -22.47
CA ASP A 454 -16.99 1.58 -22.62
C ASP A 454 -17.37 2.23 -21.30
N LEU A 455 -17.25 1.50 -20.19
CA LEU A 455 -17.42 2.06 -18.85
C LEU A 455 -16.46 3.24 -18.65
N TYR A 456 -15.15 3.08 -18.90
CA TYR A 456 -14.20 4.20 -18.77
C TYR A 456 -14.54 5.39 -19.69
N LYS A 457 -15.03 5.14 -20.91
CA LYS A 457 -15.51 6.22 -21.81
C LYS A 457 -16.71 6.96 -21.20
N PHE A 458 -17.70 6.24 -20.65
CA PHE A 458 -18.86 6.86 -20.01
C PHE A 458 -18.50 7.61 -18.72
N LEU A 459 -17.58 7.07 -17.91
CA LEU A 459 -17.10 7.74 -16.71
C LEU A 459 -16.37 9.05 -17.05
N ALA A 460 -15.52 9.04 -18.09
CA ALA A 460 -14.84 10.24 -18.58
C ALA A 460 -15.84 11.30 -19.08
N ASP A 461 -16.93 10.86 -19.73
CA ASP A 461 -17.99 11.73 -20.22
C ASP A 461 -18.79 12.39 -19.08
N MET A 462 -18.94 11.72 -17.93
CA MET A 462 -19.60 12.32 -16.76
C MET A 462 -18.81 13.50 -16.18
N ARG A 463 -17.48 13.54 -16.37
CA ARG A 463 -16.63 14.68 -15.97
C ARG A 463 -16.81 15.89 -16.89
N ARG A 464 -17.05 15.66 -18.18
CA ARG A 464 -17.21 16.69 -19.21
C ARG A 464 -18.38 16.31 -20.12
N PRO A 465 -19.61 16.77 -19.82
CA PRO A 465 -20.81 16.29 -20.50
C PRO A 465 -20.72 16.41 -22.02
N SER A 466 -20.53 15.30 -22.73
CA SER A 466 -20.65 15.20 -24.19
C SER A 466 -21.94 14.46 -24.57
N SER A 467 -22.06 14.05 -25.84
CA SER A 467 -23.24 13.36 -26.37
C SER A 467 -23.28 11.85 -26.06
N VAL A 468 -22.22 11.27 -25.49
CA VAL A 468 -22.08 9.81 -25.37
C VAL A 468 -23.05 9.24 -24.33
N LEU A 469 -23.17 9.86 -23.16
CA LEU A 469 -24.14 9.45 -22.12
C LEU A 469 -25.60 9.55 -22.56
N ARG A 470 -25.92 10.47 -23.49
CA ARG A 470 -27.30 10.62 -24.02
C ARG A 470 -27.78 9.38 -24.79
N ARG A 471 -26.86 8.50 -25.22
CA ARG A 471 -27.20 7.24 -25.90
C ARG A 471 -27.69 6.16 -24.94
N LEU A 472 -27.42 6.30 -23.65
CA LEU A 472 -27.83 5.33 -22.64
C LEU A 472 -29.29 5.54 -22.27
N ARG A 473 -30.03 4.44 -22.07
CA ARG A 473 -31.42 4.51 -21.64
C ARG A 473 -31.48 4.81 -20.14
N PRO A 474 -32.10 5.92 -19.71
CA PRO A 474 -32.25 6.21 -18.29
C PRO A 474 -33.23 5.24 -17.60
N VAL A 475 -33.02 5.02 -16.31
CA VAL A 475 -33.88 4.25 -15.41
C VAL A 475 -34.28 5.15 -14.25
N THR A 476 -35.57 5.24 -13.95
CA THR A 476 -36.06 6.02 -12.80
C THR A 476 -35.79 5.25 -11.51
N ALA A 477 -34.85 5.74 -10.71
CA ALA A 477 -34.56 5.21 -9.39
C ALA A 477 -33.98 6.28 -8.47
N GLN A 478 -34.01 6.02 -7.18
CA GLN A 478 -33.41 6.86 -6.15
C GLN A 478 -32.58 6.00 -5.20
N LEU A 479 -31.27 6.24 -5.16
CA LEU A 479 -30.35 5.63 -4.21
C LEU A 479 -29.87 6.70 -3.23
N LYS A 480 -30.12 6.48 -1.94
CA LYS A 480 -29.60 7.31 -0.86
C LYS A 480 -28.34 6.65 -0.28
N ILE A 481 -27.22 7.37 -0.30
CA ILE A 481 -25.91 6.86 0.11
C ILE A 481 -25.19 7.93 0.94
N ASP A 482 -24.54 7.52 2.02
CA ASP A 482 -23.67 8.39 2.82
C ASP A 482 -22.21 8.08 2.50
N ILE A 483 -21.40 9.12 2.32
CA ILE A 483 -19.95 9.01 2.12
C ILE A 483 -19.27 9.90 3.17
N SER A 484 -18.36 9.33 3.95
CA SER A 484 -17.59 10.05 4.98
C SER A 484 -16.15 9.56 5.01
N PRO A 485 -15.22 10.29 5.65
CA PRO A 485 -13.95 9.70 6.07
C PRO A 485 -14.22 8.48 6.96
N ALA A 486 -13.37 7.45 6.84
CA ALA A 486 -13.45 6.31 7.74
C ALA A 486 -12.87 6.69 9.12
N PRO A 487 -13.48 6.24 10.24
CA PRO A 487 -12.89 6.42 11.56
C PRO A 487 -11.61 5.58 11.69
N ASP A 488 -10.69 6.02 12.54
CA ASP A 488 -9.41 5.30 12.74
C ASP A 488 -9.61 3.87 13.21
N LEU A 489 -10.54 3.69 14.16
CA LEU A 489 -10.96 2.40 14.74
C LEU A 489 -12.46 2.16 14.48
N PRO A 490 -12.83 1.59 13.33
CA PRO A 490 -14.25 1.31 13.03
C PRO A 490 -14.78 0.16 13.91
N HIS A 491 -15.85 0.44 14.65
CA HIS A 491 -16.59 -0.61 15.37
C HIS A 491 -17.28 -1.57 14.40
N TYR A 492 -17.37 -2.84 14.81
CA TYR A 492 -18.09 -3.88 14.06
C TYR A 492 -17.56 -4.03 12.61
N CYS A 493 -16.25 -4.01 12.45
CA CYS A 493 -15.62 -4.09 11.13
C CYS A 493 -15.12 -5.51 10.83
N LEU A 494 -15.29 -5.95 9.59
CA LEU A 494 -14.73 -7.19 9.06
C LEU A 494 -13.62 -6.85 8.07
N SER A 495 -12.50 -7.56 8.16
CA SER A 495 -11.42 -7.48 7.16
C SER A 495 -11.88 -8.01 5.80
N PRO A 496 -11.11 -7.84 4.72
CA PRO A 496 -11.43 -8.43 3.42
C PRO A 496 -11.59 -9.97 3.47
N GLU A 497 -10.89 -10.65 4.38
CA GLU A 497 -10.98 -12.10 4.61
C GLU A 497 -12.17 -12.51 5.50
N LEU A 498 -12.97 -11.55 5.96
CA LEU A 498 -14.07 -11.68 6.93
C LEU A 498 -13.63 -11.93 8.38
N LEU A 499 -12.40 -11.57 8.74
CA LEU A 499 -11.94 -11.62 10.13
C LEU A 499 -12.44 -10.40 10.92
N HIS A 500 -12.75 -10.59 12.20
CA HIS A 500 -13.24 -9.53 13.07
C HIS A 500 -12.13 -8.54 13.42
N VAL A 501 -12.30 -7.26 13.08
CA VAL A 501 -11.35 -6.18 13.39
C VAL A 501 -11.71 -5.54 14.75
N LYS A 502 -10.69 -5.33 15.59
CA LYS A 502 -10.85 -4.70 16.91
C LYS A 502 -11.20 -3.22 16.75
N PRO A 503 -12.18 -2.69 17.51
CA PRO A 503 -13.05 -3.37 18.48
C PRO A 503 -14.29 -4.04 17.85
N TYR A 504 -14.62 -5.25 18.32
CA TYR A 504 -15.79 -6.01 17.86
C TYR A 504 -16.63 -6.55 19.04
N PRO A 505 -17.46 -5.71 19.70
CA PRO A 505 -18.10 -6.07 20.97
C PRO A 505 -19.22 -7.12 20.89
N ASP A 506 -19.95 -7.19 19.77
CA ASP A 506 -21.07 -8.13 19.59
C ASP A 506 -21.10 -8.66 18.15
N PRO A 507 -20.95 -9.98 17.94
CA PRO A 507 -20.93 -10.57 16.60
C PRO A 507 -22.28 -10.67 15.92
N ARG A 508 -23.37 -10.32 16.60
CA ARG A 508 -24.72 -10.34 16.03
C ARG A 508 -25.07 -9.04 15.31
N VAL A 509 -24.26 -8.00 15.50
CA VAL A 509 -24.49 -6.70 14.88
C VAL A 509 -24.08 -6.77 13.40
N ARG A 510 -24.85 -6.11 12.54
CA ARG A 510 -24.51 -5.99 11.12
C ARG A 510 -23.15 -5.30 10.97
N PRO A 511 -22.18 -5.92 10.29
CA PRO A 511 -20.85 -5.36 10.19
C PRO A 511 -20.73 -4.31 9.09
N THR A 512 -19.66 -3.53 9.19
CA THR A 512 -19.04 -2.81 8.07
C THR A 512 -17.92 -3.67 7.50
N LYS A 513 -17.73 -3.69 6.19
CA LYS A 513 -16.64 -4.46 5.55
C LYS A 513 -15.52 -3.55 5.06
N GLU A 514 -14.29 -3.93 5.35
CA GLU A 514 -13.15 -3.40 4.61
C GLU A 514 -13.10 -4.06 3.24
N VAL A 515 -12.91 -3.23 2.22
CA VAL A 515 -12.82 -3.63 0.82
C VAL A 515 -11.34 -3.62 0.46
N LEU A 516 -10.85 -4.75 -0.05
CA LEU A 516 -9.46 -4.85 -0.51
C LEU A 516 -9.19 -3.84 -1.62
N GLU A 517 -8.10 -3.07 -1.47
CA GLU A 517 -7.58 -2.16 -2.48
C GLU A 517 -6.78 -2.92 -3.55
N PHE A 518 -6.91 -2.50 -4.80
CA PHE A 518 -6.03 -2.84 -5.91
C PHE A 518 -5.28 -1.58 -6.33
N PRO A 519 -4.11 -1.29 -5.75
CA PRO A 519 -3.40 -0.04 -6.00
C PRO A 519 -3.18 0.20 -7.50
N ALA A 520 -3.42 1.42 -7.96
CA ALA A 520 -3.28 1.74 -9.39
C ALA A 520 -1.81 1.67 -9.87
N ARG A 521 -0.89 1.84 -8.93
CA ARG A 521 0.57 1.83 -9.07
C ARG A 521 1.18 0.95 -7.98
N ASP A 522 2.42 0.56 -8.17
CA ASP A 522 3.13 -0.32 -7.25
C ASP A 522 3.28 0.32 -5.87
N VAL A 523 3.17 -0.49 -4.82
CA VAL A 523 3.32 -0.07 -3.43
C VAL A 523 4.48 -0.86 -2.84
N TYR A 524 5.56 -0.16 -2.51
CA TYR A 524 6.79 -0.77 -2.00
C TYR A 524 6.71 -1.00 -0.49
N THR A 525 5.83 -1.93 -0.08
CA THR A 525 5.70 -2.35 1.33
C THR A 525 5.67 -3.86 1.45
N PRO A 526 6.44 -4.46 2.37
CA PRO A 526 6.46 -5.90 2.56
C PRO A 526 5.12 -6.41 3.09
N HIS A 527 4.79 -7.66 2.76
CA HIS A 527 3.71 -8.36 3.41
C HIS A 527 4.05 -8.59 4.88
N THR A 528 3.11 -8.23 5.76
CA THR A 528 3.24 -8.43 7.21
C THR A 528 2.16 -9.34 7.78
N THR A 529 1.17 -9.73 6.96
CA THR A 529 0.04 -10.57 7.36
C THR A 529 -0.22 -11.65 6.31
N TYR A 530 -0.69 -12.82 6.76
CA TYR A 530 -1.14 -13.88 5.87
C TYR A 530 -2.39 -13.47 5.07
N ARG A 531 -2.33 -13.64 3.76
CA ARG A 531 -3.45 -13.47 2.83
C ARG A 531 -3.31 -14.49 1.70
N ASN A 532 -4.38 -15.21 1.38
CA ASN A 532 -4.39 -16.16 0.26
C ASN A 532 -5.75 -16.14 -0.45
N LEU A 533 -5.94 -15.16 -1.33
CA LEU A 533 -7.21 -14.91 -2.03
C LEU A 533 -7.04 -15.10 -3.54
N LEU A 534 -8.05 -15.70 -4.17
CA LEU A 534 -8.16 -15.82 -5.62
C LEU A 534 -9.35 -15.01 -6.13
N TYR A 535 -9.15 -14.28 -7.23
CA TYR A 535 -10.20 -13.58 -7.94
C TYR A 535 -10.32 -14.15 -9.35
N VAL A 536 -11.51 -14.63 -9.68
CA VAL A 536 -11.86 -15.17 -10.99
C VAL A 536 -12.84 -14.20 -11.67
N TYR A 537 -12.48 -13.76 -12.87
CA TYR A 537 -13.24 -12.84 -13.70
C TYR A 537 -13.56 -13.51 -15.03
N PRO A 538 -14.70 -14.21 -15.17
CA PRO A 538 -15.22 -14.57 -16.48
C PRO A 538 -15.35 -13.28 -17.31
N LYS A 539 -14.82 -13.26 -18.54
CA LYS A 539 -14.83 -12.08 -19.42
C LYS A 539 -15.85 -12.23 -20.53
N SER A 540 -15.75 -13.31 -21.30
CA SER A 540 -16.66 -13.54 -22.42
C SER A 540 -16.77 -15.01 -22.77
N LEU A 541 -17.88 -15.37 -23.39
CA LEU A 541 -18.12 -16.70 -23.96
C LEU A 541 -18.68 -16.52 -25.35
N ASN A 542 -18.28 -17.36 -26.30
CA ASN A 542 -18.82 -17.33 -27.66
C ASN A 542 -19.34 -18.69 -28.11
N PHE A 543 -20.66 -18.88 -28.10
CA PHE A 543 -21.33 -20.06 -28.68
C PHE A 543 -22.10 -19.73 -29.97
N SER A 544 -21.68 -18.71 -30.73
CA SER A 544 -22.36 -18.31 -31.98
C SER A 544 -22.36 -19.43 -33.03
N SER A 545 -21.24 -20.15 -33.15
CA SER A 545 -20.99 -21.20 -34.15
C SER A 545 -21.52 -22.58 -33.73
N ARG A 546 -21.92 -22.71 -32.46
CA ARG A 546 -22.45 -23.96 -31.92
C ARG A 546 -23.81 -24.29 -32.52
N GLN A 547 -24.00 -25.56 -32.88
CA GLN A 547 -25.30 -26.09 -33.29
C GLN A 547 -26.27 -26.13 -32.10
N GLY A 548 -27.50 -25.64 -32.32
CA GLY A 548 -28.54 -25.54 -31.30
C GLY A 548 -28.85 -24.09 -30.88
N SER A 549 -29.96 -23.91 -30.15
CA SER A 549 -30.46 -22.59 -29.74
C SER A 549 -30.14 -22.28 -28.26
N VAL A 550 -28.87 -22.39 -27.86
CA VAL A 550 -28.42 -22.03 -26.52
C VAL A 550 -28.24 -20.51 -26.44
N ARG A 551 -29.12 -19.80 -25.72
CA ARG A 551 -29.14 -18.32 -25.68
C ARG A 551 -29.27 -17.70 -24.27
N ASN A 552 -29.45 -18.50 -23.23
CA ASN A 552 -29.49 -18.03 -21.85
C ASN A 552 -28.41 -18.81 -21.11
N ILE A 553 -27.19 -18.30 -21.10
CA ILE A 553 -26.03 -19.05 -20.65
C ILE A 553 -25.63 -18.57 -19.26
N ALA A 554 -25.52 -19.51 -18.33
CA ALA A 554 -24.92 -19.29 -17.02
C ALA A 554 -23.61 -20.09 -16.92
N VAL A 555 -22.58 -19.49 -16.36
CA VAL A 555 -21.32 -20.17 -16.03
C VAL A 555 -21.35 -20.48 -14.55
N LYS A 556 -21.43 -21.78 -14.23
CA LYS A 556 -21.23 -22.28 -12.88
C LYS A 556 -19.73 -22.42 -12.64
N VAL A 557 -19.23 -21.78 -11.59
CA VAL A 557 -17.82 -21.83 -11.19
C VAL A 557 -17.73 -22.54 -9.84
N GLN A 558 -16.83 -23.52 -9.75
CA GLN A 558 -16.57 -24.31 -8.55
C GLN A 558 -15.06 -24.43 -8.33
N PHE A 559 -14.65 -24.41 -7.06
CA PHE A 559 -13.29 -24.74 -6.65
C PHE A 559 -13.30 -26.20 -6.19
N MET A 560 -12.55 -27.05 -6.86
CA MET A 560 -12.61 -28.49 -6.69
C MET A 560 -11.33 -28.99 -6.03
N ALA A 561 -11.44 -29.84 -5.00
CA ALA A 561 -10.31 -30.58 -4.41
C ALA A 561 -10.03 -31.92 -5.10
N GLY A 562 -10.94 -32.35 -5.97
CA GLY A 562 -10.84 -33.55 -6.77
C GLY A 562 -11.96 -33.59 -7.82
N GLU A 563 -12.05 -34.68 -8.57
CA GLU A 563 -12.89 -34.74 -9.78
C GLU A 563 -14.36 -35.03 -9.49
N ASP A 564 -14.69 -35.53 -8.30
CA ASP A 564 -16.06 -35.81 -7.90
C ASP A 564 -16.81 -34.50 -7.54
N PRO A 565 -18.06 -34.31 -8.00
CA PRO A 565 -18.84 -33.10 -7.69
C PRO A 565 -19.02 -32.80 -6.18
N SER A 566 -18.94 -33.81 -5.31
CA SER A 566 -19.00 -33.65 -3.84
C SER A 566 -17.73 -33.03 -3.25
N GLN A 567 -16.61 -33.04 -3.98
CA GLN A 567 -15.33 -32.46 -3.56
C GLN A 567 -15.20 -30.97 -3.89
N ALA A 568 -16.32 -30.29 -4.18
CA ALA A 568 -16.36 -28.85 -4.32
C ALA A 568 -16.23 -28.17 -2.93
N LEU A 569 -15.15 -27.41 -2.74
CA LEU A 569 -14.85 -26.79 -1.45
C LEU A 569 -15.70 -25.52 -1.22
N PRO A 570 -16.19 -25.27 0.01
CA PRO A 570 -16.95 -24.08 0.36
C PRO A 570 -16.00 -22.89 0.59
N VAL A 571 -15.35 -22.42 -0.47
CA VAL A 571 -14.31 -21.38 -0.40
C VAL A 571 -14.69 -20.08 -1.12
N ILE A 572 -15.79 -20.07 -1.85
CA ILE A 572 -16.23 -18.91 -2.62
C ILE A 572 -16.96 -17.95 -1.67
N PHE A 573 -16.54 -16.69 -1.61
CA PHE A 573 -17.17 -15.71 -0.73
C PHE A 573 -18.62 -15.45 -1.17
N GLY A 574 -19.51 -15.49 -0.20
CA GLY A 574 -20.89 -15.09 -0.35
C GLY A 574 -21.01 -13.65 -0.84
N LYS A 575 -21.95 -13.43 -1.77
CA LYS A 575 -22.39 -12.09 -2.17
C LYS A 575 -23.29 -11.52 -1.05
N SER A 576 -24.36 -10.82 -1.39
CA SER A 576 -25.30 -10.25 -0.42
C SER A 576 -26.44 -11.23 -0.06
N SER A 577 -26.81 -11.31 1.22
CA SER A 577 -27.93 -12.11 1.74
C SER A 577 -27.84 -13.61 1.39
N CYS A 578 -26.68 -14.22 1.61
CA CYS A 578 -26.43 -15.63 1.36
C CYS A 578 -25.53 -16.24 2.45
N ALA A 579 -25.09 -17.49 2.26
CA ALA A 579 -24.10 -18.10 3.14
C ALA A 579 -22.78 -17.34 3.06
N GLU A 580 -21.97 -17.42 4.12
CA GLU A 580 -20.66 -16.76 4.18
C GLU A 580 -19.71 -17.27 3.11
N PHE A 581 -19.66 -18.59 2.96
CA PHE A 581 -18.97 -19.28 1.88
C PHE A 581 -19.91 -20.22 1.14
N THR A 582 -19.68 -20.39 -0.16
CA THR A 582 -20.41 -21.33 -1.02
C THR A 582 -19.44 -22.23 -1.78
N ASN A 583 -19.92 -23.40 -2.17
CA ASN A 583 -19.20 -24.38 -3.00
C ASN A 583 -19.30 -24.08 -4.49
N GLU A 584 -20.30 -23.28 -4.88
CA GLU A 584 -20.54 -22.89 -6.26
C GLU A 584 -21.09 -21.47 -6.35
N THR A 585 -20.81 -20.83 -7.48
CA THR A 585 -21.37 -19.53 -7.84
C THR A 585 -21.72 -19.52 -9.32
N TYR A 586 -22.69 -18.70 -9.70
CA TYR A 586 -23.15 -18.56 -11.08
C TYR A 586 -22.88 -17.16 -11.58
N SER A 587 -22.42 -17.07 -12.83
CA SER A 587 -22.35 -15.80 -13.55
C SER A 587 -23.74 -15.23 -13.84
N PRO A 588 -23.85 -13.91 -14.10
CA PRO A 588 -25.11 -13.31 -14.51
C PRO A 588 -25.51 -13.78 -15.91
N ILE A 589 -26.81 -13.88 -16.16
CA ILE A 589 -27.35 -14.31 -17.44
C ILE A 589 -27.76 -13.09 -18.24
N ILE A 590 -27.21 -12.99 -19.45
CA ILE A 590 -27.71 -12.04 -20.46
C ILE A 590 -28.78 -12.77 -21.28
N TYR A 591 -30.01 -12.29 -21.18
CA TYR A 591 -31.16 -12.93 -21.82
C TYR A 591 -31.02 -12.96 -23.34
N HIS A 592 -31.24 -14.14 -23.91
CA HIS A 592 -31.26 -14.38 -25.35
C HIS A 592 -29.96 -13.99 -26.09
N ASN A 593 -28.82 -14.16 -25.42
CA ASN A 593 -27.48 -13.92 -25.97
C ASN A 593 -26.67 -15.24 -26.11
N LYS A 594 -26.11 -15.48 -27.30
CA LYS A 594 -25.24 -16.62 -27.60
C LYS A 594 -23.77 -16.36 -27.30
N SER A 595 -23.39 -15.10 -27.16
CA SER A 595 -22.03 -14.65 -26.93
C SER A 595 -21.98 -13.62 -25.79
N PRO A 596 -22.33 -14.02 -24.55
CA PRO A 596 -22.39 -13.07 -23.44
C PRO A 596 -21.00 -12.59 -23.02
N GLU A 597 -20.92 -11.30 -22.69
CA GLU A 597 -19.83 -10.72 -21.91
C GLU A 597 -20.21 -10.66 -20.42
N PHE A 598 -19.28 -11.02 -19.54
CA PHE A 598 -19.49 -11.07 -18.11
C PHE A 598 -18.68 -9.95 -17.43
N TYR A 599 -19.27 -9.37 -16.38
CA TYR A 599 -18.69 -8.27 -15.61
C TYR A 599 -18.75 -8.58 -14.11
N GLU A 600 -18.37 -9.80 -13.75
CA GLU A 600 -18.48 -10.28 -12.37
C GLU A 600 -17.13 -10.73 -11.83
N GLU A 601 -16.92 -10.40 -10.56
CA GLU A 601 -15.79 -10.82 -9.75
C GLU A 601 -16.23 -11.95 -8.83
N MET A 602 -15.51 -13.05 -8.88
CA MET A 602 -15.72 -14.20 -8.00
C MET A 602 -14.50 -14.34 -7.10
N LYS A 603 -14.66 -13.93 -5.84
CA LYS A 603 -13.63 -14.00 -4.81
C LYS A 603 -13.66 -15.34 -4.09
N MET A 604 -12.50 -15.95 -3.87
CA MET A 604 -12.35 -17.25 -3.22
C MET A 604 -11.20 -17.23 -2.21
N LYS A 605 -11.35 -17.96 -1.09
CA LYS A 605 -10.29 -18.20 -0.09
C LYS A 605 -9.53 -19.46 -0.52
N ILE A 606 -8.26 -19.35 -0.83
CA ILE A 606 -7.48 -20.53 -1.27
C ILE A 606 -7.09 -21.35 -0.02
N PRO A 607 -7.21 -22.69 -0.06
CA PRO A 607 -6.66 -23.59 0.98
C PRO A 607 -5.18 -23.33 1.27
N ALA A 608 -4.72 -23.67 2.47
CA ALA A 608 -3.29 -23.57 2.78
C ALA A 608 -2.50 -24.65 2.03
N ASN A 609 -3.05 -25.85 1.90
CA ASN A 609 -2.41 -26.94 1.19
C ASN A 609 -2.98 -27.13 -0.22
N LEU A 610 -2.41 -26.41 -1.19
CA LEU A 610 -2.75 -26.58 -2.60
C LEU A 610 -2.02 -27.77 -3.24
N THR A 611 -2.76 -28.83 -3.52
CA THR A 611 -2.32 -29.99 -4.30
C THR A 611 -2.58 -29.88 -5.80
N ASP A 612 -1.93 -30.74 -6.60
CA ASP A 612 -2.11 -30.83 -8.07
C ASP A 612 -3.54 -31.19 -8.51
N ASN A 613 -4.36 -31.74 -7.62
CA ASN A 613 -5.76 -32.08 -7.91
C ASN A 613 -6.68 -30.85 -7.84
N HIS A 614 -6.22 -29.76 -7.21
CA HIS A 614 -7.02 -28.55 -7.09
C HIS A 614 -7.18 -27.84 -8.42
N HIS A 615 -8.42 -27.58 -8.81
CA HIS A 615 -8.73 -26.93 -10.06
C HIS A 615 -10.01 -26.10 -9.99
N LEU A 616 -10.10 -25.10 -10.86
CA LEU A 616 -11.35 -24.40 -11.12
C LEU A 616 -12.14 -25.18 -12.15
N MET A 617 -13.38 -25.54 -11.84
CA MET A 617 -14.31 -26.16 -12.78
C MET A 617 -15.32 -25.12 -13.27
N PHE A 618 -15.44 -25.01 -14.59
CA PHE A 618 -16.44 -24.18 -15.26
C PHE A 618 -17.44 -25.07 -15.99
N THR A 619 -18.68 -25.07 -15.53
CA THR A 619 -19.78 -25.74 -16.22
C THR A 619 -20.72 -24.72 -16.84
N PHE A 620 -20.92 -24.82 -18.15
CA PHE A 620 -21.82 -23.94 -18.88
C PHE A 620 -23.21 -24.56 -18.91
N TYR A 621 -24.23 -23.80 -18.48
CA TYR A 621 -25.62 -24.22 -18.49
C TYR A 621 -26.45 -23.35 -19.40
N HIS A 622 -27.37 -23.98 -20.15
CA HIS A 622 -28.51 -23.29 -20.71
C HIS A 622 -29.64 -23.23 -19.68
N ILE A 623 -30.13 -22.02 -19.39
CA ILE A 623 -31.23 -21.80 -18.46
C ILE A 623 -32.55 -21.59 -19.22
N SER A 624 -33.48 -22.51 -19.00
CA SER A 624 -34.81 -22.42 -19.60
C SER A 624 -35.69 -21.47 -18.79
N CYS A 625 -36.02 -20.30 -19.34
CA CYS A 625 -36.91 -19.34 -18.65
C CYS A 625 -38.38 -19.74 -18.73
N GLN A 626 -38.82 -20.47 -19.76
CA GLN A 626 -40.22 -20.85 -19.93
C GLN A 626 -40.50 -22.26 -19.39
N PRO A 627 -41.62 -22.48 -18.67
CA PRO A 627 -42.00 -23.81 -18.21
C PRO A 627 -42.55 -24.61 -19.39
N LYS A 628 -41.70 -25.43 -20.01
CA LYS A 628 -42.11 -26.43 -21.02
C LYS A 628 -42.11 -27.80 -20.36
N GLN A 629 -43.10 -28.65 -20.69
CA GLN A 629 -43.16 -30.03 -20.20
C GLN A 629 -41.83 -30.75 -20.50
N ASN A 630 -41.32 -31.48 -19.51
CA ASN A 630 -40.11 -32.32 -19.58
C ASN A 630 -38.79 -31.61 -19.93
N THR A 631 -38.71 -30.27 -19.82
CA THR A 631 -37.43 -29.55 -19.99
C THR A 631 -36.83 -29.21 -18.63
N PRO A 632 -35.63 -29.70 -18.26
CA PRO A 632 -34.97 -29.30 -17.02
C PRO A 632 -34.68 -27.80 -17.02
N LEU A 633 -34.66 -27.19 -15.83
CA LEU A 633 -34.33 -25.77 -15.68
C LEU A 633 -32.92 -25.46 -16.19
N GLU A 634 -31.97 -26.29 -15.80
CA GLU A 634 -30.55 -26.19 -16.13
C GLU A 634 -30.21 -27.36 -17.06
N THR A 635 -29.75 -27.07 -18.28
CA THR A 635 -29.22 -28.09 -19.20
C THR A 635 -27.73 -27.85 -19.37
N PRO A 636 -26.83 -28.79 -18.98
CA PRO A 636 -25.41 -28.60 -19.18
C PRO A 636 -25.11 -28.60 -20.68
N VAL A 637 -24.36 -27.60 -21.12
CA VAL A 637 -23.99 -27.42 -22.52
C VAL A 637 -22.48 -27.54 -22.72
N GLY A 638 -21.65 -27.34 -21.70
CA GLY A 638 -20.23 -27.64 -21.85
C GLY A 638 -19.44 -27.54 -20.57
N TYR A 639 -18.17 -27.88 -20.67
CA TYR A 639 -17.25 -27.96 -19.54
C TYR A 639 -15.87 -27.44 -19.94
N THR A 640 -15.20 -26.74 -19.03
CA THR A 640 -13.77 -26.43 -19.12
C THR A 640 -13.21 -26.25 -17.70
N TRP A 641 -11.90 -26.32 -17.53
CA TRP A 641 -11.28 -26.26 -16.21
C TRP A 641 -9.89 -25.62 -16.25
N ILE A 642 -9.39 -25.20 -15.09
CA ILE A 642 -8.04 -24.67 -14.93
C ILE A 642 -7.40 -25.41 -13.74
N PRO A 643 -6.38 -26.27 -13.96
CA PRO A 643 -5.53 -26.77 -12.89
C PRO A 643 -4.87 -25.58 -12.17
N LEU A 644 -5.05 -25.48 -10.86
CA LEU A 644 -4.55 -24.34 -10.09
C LEU A 644 -3.09 -24.50 -9.69
N MET A 645 -2.65 -25.73 -9.42
CA MET A 645 -1.26 -26.04 -9.15
C MET A 645 -0.65 -26.74 -10.36
N GLN A 646 0.46 -26.20 -10.88
CA GLN A 646 1.19 -26.83 -11.98
C GLN A 646 2.70 -26.64 -11.76
N HIS A 647 3.42 -27.75 -11.60
CA HIS A 647 4.86 -27.75 -11.27
C HIS A 647 5.20 -26.95 -10.00
N GLY A 648 4.34 -27.04 -8.96
CA GLY A 648 4.52 -26.31 -7.69
C GLY A 648 4.18 -24.82 -7.75
N ARG A 649 3.64 -24.33 -8.87
CA ARG A 649 3.25 -22.93 -9.05
C ARG A 649 1.74 -22.75 -9.16
N LEU A 650 1.22 -21.73 -8.46
CA LEU A 650 -0.15 -21.27 -8.62
C LEU A 650 -0.36 -20.64 -10.00
N LYS A 651 -1.28 -21.21 -10.79
CA LYS A 651 -1.61 -20.76 -12.14
C LYS A 651 -2.56 -19.57 -12.10
N THR A 652 -2.07 -18.42 -12.57
CA THR A 652 -2.83 -17.16 -12.71
C THR A 652 -2.59 -16.54 -14.10
N GLY A 653 -3.41 -15.57 -14.48
CA GLY A 653 -3.34 -14.87 -15.76
C GLY A 653 -4.65 -14.89 -16.54
N SER A 654 -4.60 -14.43 -17.79
CA SER A 654 -5.71 -14.50 -18.73
C SER A 654 -5.68 -15.81 -19.51
N PHE A 655 -6.81 -16.50 -19.56
CA PHE A 655 -7.00 -17.76 -20.26
C PHE A 655 -8.04 -17.62 -21.36
N SER A 656 -7.75 -18.23 -22.51
CA SER A 656 -8.68 -18.39 -23.63
C SER A 656 -8.93 -19.87 -23.85
N LEU A 657 -9.88 -20.42 -23.09
CA LEU A 657 -10.07 -21.86 -22.93
C LEU A 657 -11.02 -22.45 -23.97
N PRO A 658 -10.70 -23.64 -24.50
CA PRO A 658 -11.66 -24.42 -25.27
C PRO A 658 -12.72 -25.03 -24.35
N VAL A 659 -13.90 -25.28 -24.91
CA VAL A 659 -15.04 -25.83 -24.16
C VAL A 659 -15.39 -27.20 -24.71
N SER A 660 -15.37 -28.20 -23.84
CA SER A 660 -15.83 -29.56 -24.15
C SER A 660 -17.36 -29.61 -24.19
N VAL A 661 -17.92 -30.41 -25.09
CA VAL A 661 -19.37 -30.70 -25.15
C VAL A 661 -19.73 -31.79 -24.13
N GLU A 662 -18.79 -32.69 -23.86
CA GLU A 662 -18.97 -33.85 -22.99
C GLU A 662 -18.22 -33.64 -21.67
N LYS A 663 -18.56 -34.41 -20.63
CA LYS A 663 -17.85 -34.33 -19.34
C LYS A 663 -16.37 -34.67 -19.54
N PRO A 664 -15.46 -34.00 -18.81
CA PRO A 664 -14.04 -34.32 -18.89
C PRO A 664 -13.76 -35.80 -18.53
N PRO A 665 -12.76 -36.44 -19.15
CA PRO A 665 -12.35 -37.81 -18.83
C PRO A 665 -11.71 -37.89 -17.43
N PRO A 666 -11.59 -39.07 -16.82
CA PRO A 666 -10.87 -39.22 -15.55
C PRO A 666 -9.43 -38.70 -15.62
N SER A 667 -8.93 -38.16 -14.51
CA SER A 667 -7.60 -37.55 -14.39
C SER A 667 -7.43 -36.26 -15.21
N TYR A 668 -8.53 -35.59 -15.58
CA TYR A 668 -8.48 -34.29 -16.24
C TYR A 668 -7.93 -33.18 -15.35
N SER A 669 -8.07 -33.31 -14.03
CA SER A 669 -7.70 -32.27 -13.04
C SER A 669 -6.23 -31.83 -13.13
N VAL A 670 -5.34 -32.73 -13.53
CA VAL A 670 -3.90 -32.48 -13.72
C VAL A 670 -3.53 -32.14 -15.18
N LEU A 671 -4.50 -32.20 -16.10
CA LEU A 671 -4.32 -31.92 -17.53
C LEU A 671 -4.82 -30.51 -17.85
N THR A 672 -4.24 -29.91 -18.89
CA THR A 672 -4.73 -28.62 -19.40
C THR A 672 -5.72 -28.85 -20.54
N PRO A 673 -6.84 -28.09 -20.60
CA PRO A 673 -7.81 -28.24 -21.68
C PRO A 673 -7.25 -27.77 -23.04
N ASP A 674 -6.13 -27.06 -23.05
CA ASP A 674 -5.43 -26.60 -24.27
C ASP A 674 -4.81 -27.76 -25.07
N VAL A 675 -4.67 -28.94 -24.47
CA VAL A 675 -4.25 -30.15 -25.17
C VAL A 675 -5.49 -30.92 -25.61
N GLN A 676 -5.58 -31.24 -26.90
CA GLN A 676 -6.69 -32.05 -27.42
C GLN A 676 -6.61 -33.48 -26.87
N LEU A 677 -7.50 -33.78 -25.94
CA LEU A 677 -7.62 -35.12 -25.37
C LEU A 677 -8.29 -36.07 -26.40
N PRO A 678 -7.72 -37.27 -26.62
CA PRO A 678 -8.28 -38.25 -27.55
C PRO A 678 -9.73 -38.62 -27.21
N GLY A 679 -10.59 -38.67 -28.23
CA GLY A 679 -11.99 -39.09 -28.07
C GLY A 679 -12.93 -38.03 -27.50
N MET A 680 -12.43 -36.85 -27.12
CA MET A 680 -13.27 -35.77 -26.57
C MET A 680 -13.84 -34.87 -27.67
N LYS A 681 -15.12 -34.50 -27.54
CA LYS A 681 -15.78 -33.57 -28.46
C LYS A 681 -15.72 -32.15 -27.94
N TRP A 682 -15.25 -31.24 -28.80
CA TRP A 682 -15.06 -29.84 -28.46
C TRP A 682 -16.04 -28.93 -29.22
N VAL A 683 -16.43 -27.83 -28.59
CA VAL A 683 -17.13 -26.74 -29.25
C VAL A 683 -16.16 -26.06 -30.23
N ASP A 684 -16.66 -25.66 -31.39
CA ASP A 684 -15.94 -24.89 -32.41
C ASP A 684 -14.54 -25.44 -32.74
N ASN A 685 -14.44 -26.77 -32.84
CA ASN A 685 -13.23 -27.48 -33.19
C ASN A 685 -12.03 -27.16 -32.27
N HIS A 686 -12.30 -27.13 -30.95
CA HIS A 686 -11.29 -26.88 -29.90
C HIS A 686 -10.71 -25.45 -29.90
N LYS A 687 -11.40 -24.51 -30.51
CA LYS A 687 -11.05 -23.09 -30.38
C LYS A 687 -11.27 -22.60 -28.95
N GLY A 688 -10.42 -21.70 -28.49
CA GLY A 688 -10.65 -20.92 -27.27
C GLY A 688 -11.89 -20.04 -27.41
N VAL A 689 -13.02 -20.47 -26.85
CA VAL A 689 -14.32 -19.78 -26.93
C VAL A 689 -14.74 -19.15 -25.61
N PHE A 690 -14.06 -19.46 -24.51
CA PHE A 690 -14.30 -18.89 -23.20
C PHE A 690 -13.06 -18.13 -22.72
N SER A 691 -13.24 -16.84 -22.46
CA SER A 691 -12.19 -15.98 -21.89
C SER A 691 -12.45 -15.76 -20.40
N VAL A 692 -11.44 -16.03 -19.58
CA VAL A 692 -11.47 -15.85 -18.13
C VAL A 692 -10.12 -15.33 -17.65
N GLU A 693 -10.14 -14.42 -16.69
CA GLU A 693 -8.95 -13.91 -16.03
C GLU A 693 -8.94 -14.39 -14.57
N VAL A 694 -7.81 -14.95 -14.13
CA VAL A 694 -7.61 -15.42 -12.76
C VAL A 694 -6.45 -14.64 -12.17
N THR A 695 -6.67 -13.96 -11.05
CA THR A 695 -5.64 -13.19 -10.35
C THR A 695 -5.60 -13.64 -8.90
N ALA A 696 -4.44 -13.54 -8.26
CA ALA A 696 -4.27 -13.89 -6.86
C ALA A 696 -3.77 -12.67 -6.08
N ALA A 697 -4.34 -12.45 -4.90
CA ALA A 697 -3.77 -11.60 -3.88
C ALA A 697 -3.27 -12.54 -2.79
N SER A 698 -1.99 -12.93 -2.89
CA SER A 698 -1.39 -13.95 -2.02
C SER A 698 -0.07 -13.46 -1.45
N SER A 699 0.09 -13.56 -0.13
CA SER A 699 1.35 -13.34 0.58
C SER A 699 2.20 -14.62 0.68
N VAL A 700 1.79 -15.69 -0.02
CA VAL A 700 2.41 -17.03 -0.02
C VAL A 700 2.91 -17.37 -1.42
N HIS A 701 2.02 -17.29 -2.41
CA HIS A 701 2.36 -17.63 -3.79
C HIS A 701 2.68 -16.36 -4.56
N THR A 702 3.96 -16.16 -4.87
CA THR A 702 4.39 -15.07 -5.75
C THR A 702 4.01 -15.35 -7.21
N GLN A 703 3.64 -14.29 -7.93
CA GLN A 703 3.34 -14.35 -9.36
C GLN A 703 4.60 -14.10 -10.21
N ASP A 704 5.70 -13.63 -9.60
CA ASP A 704 6.97 -13.41 -10.29
C ASP A 704 7.68 -14.75 -10.57
N PRO A 705 8.05 -15.04 -11.84
CA PRO A 705 8.63 -16.32 -12.21
C PRO A 705 10.03 -16.56 -11.62
N PHE A 706 10.82 -15.51 -11.35
CA PHE A 706 12.18 -15.64 -10.82
C PHE A 706 12.14 -15.91 -9.32
N LEU A 707 11.30 -15.19 -8.57
CA LEU A 707 11.09 -15.44 -7.16
C LEU A 707 10.45 -16.81 -6.90
N ASP A 708 9.42 -17.19 -7.67
CA ASP A 708 8.79 -18.50 -7.52
C ASP A 708 9.78 -19.63 -7.79
N LYS A 709 10.63 -19.52 -8.83
CA LYS A 709 11.69 -20.52 -9.09
C LYS A 709 12.66 -20.62 -7.92
N PHE A 710 13.15 -19.50 -7.40
CA PHE A 710 14.08 -19.47 -6.27
C PHE A 710 13.47 -20.14 -5.04
N PHE A 711 12.27 -19.71 -4.62
CA PHE A 711 11.57 -20.30 -3.49
C PHE A 711 11.33 -21.80 -3.70
N THR A 712 10.85 -22.22 -4.87
CA THR A 712 10.64 -23.64 -5.19
C THR A 712 11.91 -24.46 -4.98
N LEU A 713 13.05 -23.99 -5.49
CA LEU A 713 14.32 -24.69 -5.35
C LEU A 713 14.73 -24.79 -3.89
N VAL A 714 14.62 -23.71 -3.12
CA VAL A 714 14.94 -23.73 -1.67
C VAL A 714 14.06 -24.75 -0.93
N TYR A 715 12.75 -24.79 -1.19
CA TYR A 715 11.87 -25.76 -0.54
C TYR A 715 12.14 -27.22 -0.97
N VAL A 716 12.45 -27.46 -2.25
CA VAL A 716 12.86 -28.80 -2.73
C VAL A 716 14.13 -29.27 -2.02
N LEU A 717 15.05 -28.35 -1.74
CA LEU A 717 16.28 -28.63 -1.00
C LEU A 717 16.02 -28.93 0.48
N GLU A 718 15.19 -28.12 1.14
CA GLU A 718 14.84 -28.26 2.57
C GLU A 718 14.10 -29.56 2.84
N GLU A 719 13.13 -29.92 1.99
CA GLU A 719 12.32 -31.14 2.13
C GLU A 719 12.97 -32.38 1.47
N TYR A 720 14.18 -32.23 0.92
CA TYR A 720 14.91 -33.29 0.22
C TYR A 720 14.07 -34.05 -0.82
N SER A 721 13.25 -33.31 -1.57
CA SER A 721 12.22 -33.86 -2.46
C SER A 721 12.75 -34.13 -3.87
N PHE A 722 13.68 -35.08 -4.00
CA PHE A 722 14.27 -35.45 -5.30
C PHE A 722 13.74 -36.80 -5.84
N PRO A 723 13.52 -36.94 -7.16
CA PRO A 723 13.60 -35.90 -8.20
C PRO A 723 12.36 -35.00 -8.25
N PHE A 724 12.54 -33.72 -8.54
CA PHE A 724 11.44 -32.76 -8.67
C PHE A 724 11.32 -32.23 -10.10
N ARG A 725 10.11 -32.24 -10.67
CA ARG A 725 9.89 -31.74 -12.03
C ARG A 725 9.48 -30.26 -12.01
N LEU A 726 10.39 -29.39 -12.43
CA LEU A 726 10.13 -27.96 -12.60
C LEU A 726 10.02 -27.63 -14.10
N LYS A 727 8.79 -27.62 -14.62
CA LYS A 727 8.48 -27.45 -16.05
C LYS A 727 9.21 -28.48 -16.93
N ASP A 728 10.21 -28.04 -17.68
CA ASP A 728 11.00 -28.84 -18.61
C ASP A 728 12.30 -29.40 -17.99
N VAL A 729 12.64 -28.96 -16.76
CA VAL A 729 13.84 -29.39 -16.04
C VAL A 729 13.46 -30.36 -14.94
N ILE A 730 14.18 -31.48 -14.85
CA ILE A 730 14.10 -32.40 -13.72
C ILE A 730 15.25 -32.08 -12.78
N ILE A 731 14.91 -31.62 -11.57
CA ILE A 731 15.85 -31.32 -10.51
C ILE A 731 16.23 -32.62 -9.81
N THR A 732 17.53 -32.90 -9.80
CA THR A 732 18.18 -34.03 -9.12
C THR A 732 19.25 -33.48 -8.19
N GLU A 733 19.70 -34.28 -7.23
CA GLU A 733 20.77 -33.85 -6.30
C GLU A 733 22.02 -33.32 -7.04
N SER A 734 22.36 -33.92 -8.19
CA SER A 734 23.54 -33.55 -8.99
C SER A 734 23.45 -32.21 -9.71
N ASN A 735 22.26 -31.73 -10.07
CA ASN A 735 22.09 -30.45 -10.78
C ASN A 735 21.54 -29.33 -9.89
N MET A 736 21.13 -29.67 -8.66
CA MET A 736 20.47 -28.76 -7.74
C MET A 736 21.31 -27.51 -7.43
N GLU A 737 22.61 -27.68 -7.18
CA GLU A 737 23.51 -26.57 -6.87
C GLU A 737 23.62 -25.59 -8.05
N ALA A 738 23.75 -26.11 -9.27
CA ALA A 738 23.86 -25.30 -10.49
C ALA A 738 22.56 -24.52 -10.76
N GLU A 739 21.41 -25.17 -10.60
CA GLU A 739 20.10 -24.53 -10.75
C GLU A 739 19.83 -23.48 -9.67
N LEU A 740 20.20 -23.74 -8.42
CA LEU A 740 20.06 -22.78 -7.33
C LEU A 740 20.94 -21.55 -7.55
N LYS A 741 22.23 -21.72 -7.91
CA LYS A 741 23.14 -20.62 -8.24
C LYS A 741 22.62 -19.78 -9.41
N SER A 742 22.15 -20.44 -10.47
CA SER A 742 21.52 -19.78 -11.61
C SER A 742 20.28 -18.98 -11.18
N SER A 743 19.43 -19.55 -10.32
CA SER A 743 18.24 -18.89 -9.81
C SER A 743 18.58 -17.67 -8.96
N MET A 744 19.61 -17.73 -8.12
CA MET A 744 20.07 -16.60 -7.31
C MET A 744 20.55 -15.43 -8.18
N VAL A 745 21.33 -15.70 -9.24
CA VAL A 745 21.74 -14.65 -10.19
C VAL A 745 20.54 -14.08 -10.95
N ALA A 746 19.54 -14.92 -11.23
CA ALA A 746 18.33 -14.51 -11.94
C ALA A 746 17.36 -13.67 -11.09
N LEU A 747 17.52 -13.60 -9.75
CA LEU A 747 16.70 -12.75 -8.88
C LEU A 747 16.76 -11.26 -9.26
N ARG A 748 17.85 -10.81 -9.88
CA ARG A 748 17.95 -9.43 -10.42
C ARG A 748 16.94 -9.11 -11.52
N GLY A 749 16.34 -10.14 -12.12
CA GLY A 749 15.28 -10.02 -13.13
C GLY A 749 13.87 -9.99 -12.55
N ALA A 750 13.71 -10.20 -11.23
CA ALA A 750 12.42 -10.15 -10.56
C ALA A 750 11.89 -8.72 -10.48
N LEU A 751 10.57 -8.58 -10.50
CA LEU A 751 9.91 -7.28 -10.35
C LEU A 751 10.18 -6.68 -8.96
N LEU A 752 10.55 -5.39 -8.93
CA LEU A 752 10.96 -4.70 -7.69
C LEU A 752 9.84 -4.68 -6.64
N ASP A 753 8.60 -4.40 -7.05
CA ASP A 753 7.43 -4.40 -6.17
C ASP A 753 7.22 -5.77 -5.50
N THR A 754 7.41 -6.85 -6.25
CA THR A 754 7.20 -8.21 -5.76
C THR A 754 8.36 -8.62 -4.85
N CYS A 755 9.60 -8.23 -5.18
CA CYS A 755 10.75 -8.39 -4.28
C CYS A 755 10.56 -7.69 -2.94
N VAL A 756 10.05 -6.45 -2.95
CA VAL A 756 9.76 -5.71 -1.72
C VAL A 756 8.60 -6.35 -0.96
N SER A 757 7.55 -6.80 -1.65
CA SER A 757 6.40 -7.47 -1.05
C SER A 757 6.79 -8.76 -0.31
N PHE A 758 7.72 -9.55 -0.88
CA PHE A 758 8.22 -10.80 -0.30
C PHE A 758 9.57 -10.64 0.44
N LEU A 759 9.98 -9.42 0.77
CA LEU A 759 11.31 -9.10 1.28
C LEU A 759 11.71 -9.94 2.50
N HIS A 760 10.80 -10.10 3.46
CA HIS A 760 11.08 -10.87 4.68
C HIS A 760 11.37 -12.35 4.38
N GLN A 761 10.56 -12.99 3.53
CA GLN A 761 10.78 -14.39 3.13
C GLN A 761 12.06 -14.53 2.29
N LEU A 762 12.28 -13.62 1.34
CA LEU A 762 13.45 -13.63 0.47
C LEU A 762 14.75 -13.51 1.27
N LEU A 763 14.83 -12.51 2.15
CA LEU A 763 16.01 -12.30 3.01
C LEU A 763 16.21 -13.46 3.97
N ASN A 764 15.15 -13.99 4.57
CA ASN A 764 15.25 -15.15 5.45
C ASN A 764 15.87 -16.35 4.72
N LYS A 765 15.42 -16.68 3.51
CA LYS A 765 15.98 -17.79 2.74
C LYS A 765 17.42 -17.53 2.29
N ILE A 766 17.76 -16.31 1.86
CA ILE A 766 19.13 -15.97 1.49
C ILE A 766 20.07 -16.07 2.71
N ILE A 767 19.69 -15.50 3.85
CA ILE A 767 20.48 -15.55 5.08
C ILE A 767 20.61 -16.99 5.56
N GLN A 768 19.53 -17.78 5.48
CA GLN A 768 19.56 -19.19 5.86
C GLN A 768 20.57 -19.97 5.01
N LEU A 769 20.63 -19.75 3.70
CA LEU A 769 21.63 -20.38 2.82
C LEU A 769 23.08 -19.96 3.14
N ILE A 770 23.28 -18.74 3.65
CA ILE A 770 24.61 -18.25 4.06
C ILE A 770 25.04 -18.85 5.40
N VAL A 771 24.13 -18.86 6.39
CA VAL A 771 24.43 -19.31 7.76
C VAL A 771 24.47 -20.84 7.83
N PHE A 772 23.60 -21.51 7.08
CA PHE A 772 23.48 -22.97 7.04
C PHE A 772 23.62 -23.45 5.59
N PRO A 773 24.86 -23.49 5.05
CA PRO A 773 25.09 -23.95 3.70
C PRO A 773 24.56 -25.38 3.51
N PRO A 774 23.74 -25.63 2.48
CA PRO A 774 23.06 -26.90 2.31
C PRO A 774 24.05 -28.03 1.96
N VAL A 775 23.77 -29.24 2.42
CA VAL A 775 24.57 -30.42 2.05
C VAL A 775 23.97 -31.04 0.78
N ILE A 776 24.71 -30.98 -0.32
CA ILE A 776 24.28 -31.53 -1.62
C ILE A 776 25.25 -32.64 -2.01
N GLY A 777 24.76 -33.86 -2.21
CA GLY A 777 25.60 -35.02 -2.58
C GLY A 777 26.69 -35.35 -1.55
N GLY A 778 26.45 -35.05 -0.26
CA GLY A 778 27.41 -35.28 0.83
C GLY A 778 28.52 -34.22 0.95
N GLN A 779 28.49 -33.15 0.17
CA GLN A 779 29.40 -32.01 0.29
C GLN A 779 28.65 -30.78 0.78
N ILE A 780 29.28 -29.98 1.63
CA ILE A 780 28.76 -28.67 2.05
C ILE A 780 28.81 -27.77 0.82
N GLY A 781 27.65 -27.31 0.36
CA GLY A 781 27.53 -26.36 -0.75
C GLY A 781 28.34 -25.10 -0.45
N LYS A 782 29.22 -24.72 -1.38
CA LYS A 782 30.06 -23.52 -1.27
C LYS A 782 29.43 -22.32 -1.94
#